data_AF-A0A5T0IEU7-F1
#
_entry.id   AF-A0A5T0IEU7-F1
#
_cell.length_a   1.000
_cell.length_b   1.000
_cell.length_c   1.000
_cell.angle_alpha   90.00
_cell.angle_beta   90.00
_cell.angle_gamma   90.00
#
_symmetry.space_group_name_H-M   'P 1'
#
loop_
_entity.id
_entity.type
_entity.pdbx_description
1 polymer ?
#
loop_
_entity_poly.entity_id
_entity_poly.type
_entity_poly.pdbx_seq_one_letter_code
_entity_poly.pdbx_strand_id
1 'polypeptide(L)'
;EILSELNHALEIVDSLHLNVDELKEIKPELISIKKEVKDLSNEAKLVVSEASEIIKNKINTIFFENQRLNQEMIDSVKKLEEIKIDIGVKYKEIASAYELLLESKQNIEDLREVIALYKEFENDITSYSQIIKDFKSKIENLERDLKSQSESIYSSLNDKQNEILKNLNEVKNEALVKFDELTAKCEGYKIHFEQSYDRFNQRALIANEDLGRLAEVAKKELGNDKLIYETELKVLAEETIKQMEEMLKGLSDERNEVTEVFETQKKEFTTLVDTSKVMIDNLNHIFNANYQAKKNEFSIIFNEKLHSLNENKQDFLNELVSAKENGLNKINETKEQSLNEIIQTKEQGLNELETKKGECIDEIDNQARIYDISGVKANVEYLLSLLNEKDDGKDDGIKDEIANIEQGIKDKEQELEEIKKQIEEALNNNDELKQKNEELKEIKNQIDEALSQEPPADTSELEERKEELENQIAELEKEIAGELINKKEEIEKELEEANQNLEDKNNELEQNEKDKKLITQKVLDITIKTLEALIDTKVSLNGDEEINGNKTFANPILVKVDPTNDNHLTNKIYVDTALNTKANLNGDNIFNGTNIFNKALTSPIDPTNDNHLTRKWYVDYGGGIKNLGTTGSINLDLRQAQHFILTANAGTSIGIANFGGVGKSGTITINNCQNVVAFNAPFKFRIAQSGFSSTETFAYFCIASNNVRLVRT
;
A
#
# COMPACT_ATOMS: atom_id res chain seq x y z
N GLU A 1 -83.51 -53.31 58.92
CA GLU A 1 -82.69 -52.20 58.41
C GLU A 1 -82.25 -51.26 59.53
N ILE A 2 -83.14 -50.60 60.27
CA ILE A 2 -82.78 -49.64 61.35
C ILE A 2 -81.78 -50.20 62.39
N LEU A 3 -81.96 -51.46 62.83
CA LEU A 3 -81.04 -52.11 63.79
C LEU A 3 -79.64 -52.38 63.21
N SER A 4 -79.53 -52.54 61.89
CA SER A 4 -78.25 -52.68 61.21
C SER A 4 -77.52 -51.34 61.12
N GLU A 5 -78.25 -50.25 60.89
CA GLU A 5 -77.68 -48.90 60.87
C GLU A 5 -77.25 -48.43 62.26
N LEU A 6 -77.97 -48.80 63.32
CA LEU A 6 -77.61 -48.44 64.70
C LEU A 6 -76.34 -49.16 65.19
N ASN A 7 -76.15 -50.43 64.82
CA ASN A 7 -74.90 -51.14 65.12
C ASN A 7 -73.73 -50.58 64.30
N HIS A 8 -73.96 -50.24 63.04
CA HIS A 8 -72.94 -49.59 62.22
C HIS A 8 -72.57 -48.20 62.78
N ALA A 9 -73.55 -47.43 63.29
CA ALA A 9 -73.29 -46.15 63.94
C ALA A 9 -72.53 -46.30 65.27
N LEU A 10 -72.79 -47.35 66.06
CA LEU A 10 -72.05 -47.62 67.30
C LEU A 10 -70.59 -48.03 67.03
N GLU A 11 -70.37 -48.90 66.03
CA GLU A 11 -69.01 -49.25 65.59
C GLU A 11 -68.25 -48.02 65.08
N ILE A 12 -68.93 -47.11 64.38
CA ILE A 12 -68.33 -45.84 63.92
C ILE A 12 -67.97 -44.94 65.12
N VAL A 13 -68.78 -44.86 66.17
CA VAL A 13 -68.48 -44.00 67.34
C VAL A 13 -67.32 -44.55 68.18
N ASP A 14 -67.22 -45.88 68.36
CA ASP A 14 -66.09 -46.50 69.07
C ASP A 14 -64.78 -46.43 68.27
N SER A 15 -64.86 -46.46 66.93
CA SER A 15 -63.67 -46.27 66.07
C SER A 15 -63.26 -44.81 65.88
N LEU A 16 -64.13 -43.84 66.23
CA LEU A 16 -63.83 -42.41 66.18
C LEU A 16 -63.25 -41.85 67.49
N HIS A 17 -63.23 -42.61 68.60
CA HIS A 17 -62.51 -42.27 69.83
C HIS A 17 -61.00 -42.56 69.71
N LEU A 18 -60.36 -41.98 68.70
CA LEU A 18 -58.91 -41.80 68.70
C LEU A 18 -58.56 -40.85 69.85
N ASN A 19 -57.92 -41.43 70.87
CA ASN A 19 -57.66 -40.85 72.19
C ASN A 19 -57.03 -39.46 72.10
N VAL A 20 -57.62 -38.48 72.79
CA VAL A 20 -57.00 -37.17 73.03
C VAL A 20 -55.62 -37.30 73.68
N ASP A 21 -55.36 -38.39 74.40
CA ASP A 21 -54.05 -38.68 74.99
C ASP A 21 -53.03 -39.23 73.97
N GLU A 22 -53.45 -39.98 72.94
CA GLU A 22 -52.58 -40.34 71.79
C GLU A 22 -52.18 -39.06 71.02
N LEU A 23 -53.10 -38.12 70.85
CA LEU A 23 -52.80 -36.79 70.28
C LEU A 23 -51.83 -35.96 71.14
N LYS A 24 -51.81 -36.15 72.48
CA LYS A 24 -50.82 -35.50 73.37
C LYS A 24 -49.43 -36.13 73.27
N GLU A 25 -49.34 -37.45 73.09
CA GLU A 25 -48.06 -38.15 72.88
C GLU A 25 -47.45 -37.84 71.50
N ILE A 26 -48.28 -37.65 70.47
CA ILE A 26 -47.83 -37.29 69.12
C ILE A 26 -47.28 -35.85 69.05
N LYS A 27 -47.72 -34.94 69.93
CA LYS A 27 -47.37 -33.51 69.87
C LYS A 27 -45.86 -33.24 70.04
N PRO A 28 -45.14 -33.83 71.02
CA PRO A 28 -43.68 -33.74 71.10
C PRO A 28 -42.95 -34.27 69.86
N GLU A 29 -43.40 -35.41 69.30
CA GLU A 29 -42.84 -35.96 68.07
C GLU A 29 -43.04 -35.01 66.89
N LEU A 30 -44.24 -34.44 66.74
CA LEU A 30 -44.52 -33.44 65.69
C LEU A 30 -43.66 -32.18 65.85
N ILE A 31 -43.35 -31.76 67.08
CA ILE A 31 -42.44 -30.64 67.36
C ILE A 31 -41.00 -31.01 67.01
N SER A 32 -40.57 -32.24 67.30
CA SER A 32 -39.24 -32.75 66.93
C SER A 32 -39.08 -32.85 65.42
N ILE A 33 -40.05 -33.44 64.72
CA ILE A 33 -40.11 -33.52 63.26
C ILE A 33 -40.09 -32.11 62.66
N LYS A 34 -40.88 -31.18 63.21
CA LYS A 34 -40.87 -29.77 62.74
C LYS A 34 -39.49 -29.12 62.91
N LYS A 35 -38.77 -29.45 63.98
CA LYS A 35 -37.40 -28.97 64.20
C LYS A 35 -36.43 -29.59 63.19
N GLU A 36 -36.46 -30.91 63.02
CA GLU A 36 -35.63 -31.61 62.03
C GLU A 36 -35.89 -31.13 60.60
N VAL A 37 -37.15 -30.95 60.20
CA VAL A 37 -37.51 -30.39 58.89
C VAL A 37 -37.00 -28.96 58.74
N LYS A 38 -37.01 -28.16 59.81
CA LYS A 38 -36.46 -26.80 59.79
C LYS A 38 -34.93 -26.80 59.68
N ASP A 39 -34.27 -27.68 60.40
CA ASP A 39 -32.81 -27.82 60.38
C ASP A 39 -32.33 -28.35 59.01
N LEU A 40 -32.99 -29.38 58.47
CA LEU A 40 -32.78 -29.87 57.09
C LEU A 40 -33.07 -28.79 56.04
N SER A 41 -34.11 -27.97 56.22
CA SER A 41 -34.39 -26.85 55.31
C SER A 41 -33.28 -25.79 55.36
N ASN A 42 -32.71 -25.53 56.53
CA ASN A 42 -31.58 -24.60 56.66
C ASN A 42 -30.30 -25.18 56.06
N GLU A 43 -30.02 -26.46 56.27
CA GLU A 43 -28.88 -27.16 55.67
C GLU A 43 -29.00 -27.23 54.16
N ALA A 44 -30.18 -27.55 53.62
CA ALA A 44 -30.46 -27.51 52.18
C ALA A 44 -30.25 -26.11 51.59
N LYS A 45 -30.67 -25.05 52.30
CA LYS A 45 -30.40 -23.66 51.87
C LYS A 45 -28.90 -23.35 51.85
N LEU A 46 -28.15 -23.82 52.86
CA LEU A 46 -26.71 -23.62 52.94
C LEU A 46 -26.00 -24.34 51.77
N VAL A 47 -26.31 -25.62 51.54
CA VAL A 47 -25.76 -26.41 50.43
C VAL A 47 -26.08 -25.78 49.08
N VAL A 48 -27.32 -25.29 48.87
CA VAL A 48 -27.69 -24.60 47.62
C VAL A 48 -26.93 -23.28 47.48
N SER A 49 -26.74 -22.53 48.56
CA SER A 49 -25.96 -21.29 48.55
C SER A 49 -24.50 -21.54 48.18
N GLU A 50 -23.86 -22.53 48.84
CA GLU A 50 -22.48 -22.92 48.57
C GLU A 50 -22.30 -23.44 47.14
N ALA A 51 -23.21 -24.31 46.68
CA ALA A 51 -23.20 -24.82 45.31
C ALA A 51 -23.37 -23.69 44.28
N SER A 52 -24.28 -22.74 44.54
CA SER A 52 -24.48 -21.57 43.69
C SER A 52 -23.21 -20.69 43.61
N GLU A 53 -22.53 -20.48 44.73
CA GLU A 53 -21.29 -19.71 44.77
C GLU A 53 -20.15 -20.41 44.01
N ILE A 54 -19.98 -21.72 44.19
CA ILE A 54 -19.00 -22.53 43.44
C ILE A 54 -19.28 -22.49 41.94
N ILE A 55 -20.54 -22.65 41.54
CA ILE A 55 -20.95 -22.61 40.13
C ILE A 55 -20.69 -21.21 39.56
N LYS A 56 -21.05 -20.15 40.27
CA LYS A 56 -20.80 -18.76 39.85
C LYS A 56 -19.31 -18.50 39.66
N ASN A 57 -18.47 -18.96 40.59
CA ASN A 57 -17.02 -18.84 40.48
C ASN A 57 -16.46 -19.60 39.26
N LYS A 58 -16.91 -20.83 39.02
CA LYS A 58 -16.51 -21.61 37.83
C LYS A 58 -16.95 -20.95 36.52
N ILE A 59 -18.17 -20.42 36.46
CA ILE A 59 -18.68 -19.68 35.31
C ILE A 59 -17.80 -18.44 35.04
N ASN A 60 -17.48 -17.69 36.09
CA ASN A 60 -16.61 -16.52 35.96
C ASN A 60 -15.21 -16.91 35.45
N THR A 61 -14.61 -17.98 35.99
CA THR A 61 -13.32 -18.48 35.49
C THR A 61 -13.38 -18.88 34.01
N ILE A 62 -14.42 -19.63 33.61
CA ILE A 62 -14.61 -20.03 32.20
C ILE A 62 -14.82 -18.81 31.30
N PHE A 63 -15.55 -17.80 31.79
CA PHE A 63 -15.79 -16.57 31.05
C PHE A 63 -14.49 -15.78 30.82
N PHE A 64 -13.68 -15.59 31.87
CA PHE A 64 -12.38 -14.92 31.74
C PHE A 64 -11.42 -15.69 30.84
N GLU A 65 -11.40 -17.01 30.93
CA GLU A 65 -10.55 -17.84 30.07
C GLU A 65 -10.98 -17.76 28.59
N ASN A 66 -12.28 -17.73 28.31
CA ASN A 66 -12.77 -17.51 26.95
C ASN A 66 -12.44 -16.10 26.42
N GLN A 67 -12.51 -15.07 27.27
CA GLN A 67 -12.06 -13.73 26.87
C GLN A 67 -10.57 -13.71 26.55
N ARG A 68 -9.74 -14.39 27.36
CA ARG A 68 -8.30 -14.54 27.14
C ARG A 68 -8.02 -15.24 25.81
N LEU A 69 -8.67 -16.37 25.54
CA LEU A 69 -8.52 -17.13 24.29
C LEU A 69 -8.99 -16.34 23.07
N ASN A 70 -10.09 -15.59 23.18
CA ASN A 70 -10.56 -14.72 22.11
C ASN A 70 -9.54 -13.61 21.80
N GLN A 71 -8.90 -13.04 22.84
CA GLN A 71 -7.85 -12.05 22.64
C GLN A 71 -6.62 -12.65 21.94
N GLU A 72 -6.18 -13.86 22.37
CA GLU A 72 -5.09 -14.58 21.70
C GLU A 72 -5.42 -14.90 20.23
N MET A 73 -6.68 -15.21 19.91
CA MET A 73 -7.13 -15.44 18.55
C MET A 73 -7.09 -14.15 17.72
N ILE A 74 -7.55 -13.03 18.26
CA ILE A 74 -7.47 -11.70 17.61
C ILE A 74 -6.01 -11.36 17.31
N ASP A 75 -5.12 -11.55 18.28
CA ASP A 75 -3.70 -11.25 18.11
C ASP A 75 -3.04 -12.18 17.07
N SER A 76 -3.46 -13.44 17.03
CA SER A 76 -3.04 -14.40 15.99
C SER A 76 -3.51 -13.99 14.59
N VAL A 77 -4.74 -13.49 14.45
CA VAL A 77 -5.28 -12.98 13.18
C VAL A 77 -4.50 -11.76 12.70
N LYS A 78 -4.22 -10.79 13.59
CA LYS A 78 -3.39 -9.63 13.25
C LYS A 78 -2.01 -10.06 12.74
N LYS A 79 -1.38 -11.03 13.42
CA LYS A 79 -0.09 -11.58 13.00
C LYS A 79 -0.14 -12.26 11.64
N LEU A 80 -1.24 -12.96 11.33
CA LEU A 80 -1.47 -13.53 9.99
C LEU A 80 -1.65 -12.44 8.92
N GLU A 81 -2.28 -11.31 9.26
CA GLU A 81 -2.40 -10.15 8.38
C GLU A 81 -1.05 -9.48 8.10
N GLU A 82 -0.21 -9.31 9.12
CA GLU A 82 1.17 -8.84 8.95
C GLU A 82 1.96 -9.78 8.04
N ILE A 83 1.91 -11.10 8.29
CA ILE A 83 2.56 -12.11 7.44
C ILE A 83 2.04 -12.04 6.00
N LYS A 84 0.74 -11.84 5.80
CA LYS A 84 0.14 -11.69 4.46
C LYS A 84 0.69 -10.46 3.73
N ILE A 85 0.85 -9.33 4.43
CA ILE A 85 1.44 -8.11 3.86
C ILE A 85 2.89 -8.39 3.47
N ASP A 86 3.69 -8.99 4.36
CA ASP A 86 5.08 -9.36 4.09
C ASP A 86 5.22 -10.30 2.89
N ILE A 87 4.38 -11.34 2.82
CA ILE A 87 4.32 -12.25 1.66
C ILE A 87 3.94 -11.48 0.40
N GLY A 88 2.99 -10.55 0.48
CA GLY A 88 2.59 -9.69 -0.65
C GLY A 88 3.74 -8.82 -1.17
N VAL A 89 4.54 -8.25 -0.27
CA VAL A 89 5.76 -7.51 -0.63
C VAL A 89 6.79 -8.44 -1.27
N LYS A 90 7.06 -9.60 -0.65
CA LYS A 90 7.98 -10.60 -1.22
C LYS A 90 7.55 -11.12 -2.57
N TYR A 91 6.25 -11.30 -2.80
CA TYR A 91 5.72 -11.70 -4.10
C TYR A 91 5.97 -10.63 -5.17
N LYS A 92 5.80 -9.34 -4.83
CA LYS A 92 6.14 -8.25 -5.75
C LYS A 92 7.64 -8.20 -6.06
N GLU A 93 8.50 -8.38 -5.05
CA GLU A 93 9.96 -8.49 -5.26
C GLU A 93 10.31 -9.66 -6.20
N ILE A 94 9.69 -10.83 -6.00
CA ILE A 94 9.88 -12.01 -6.87
C ILE A 94 9.37 -11.74 -8.29
N ALA A 95 8.22 -11.08 -8.45
CA ALA A 95 7.69 -10.73 -9.77
C ALA A 95 8.62 -9.77 -10.51
N SER A 96 9.14 -8.73 -9.84
CA SER A 96 10.13 -7.83 -10.42
C SER A 96 11.45 -8.55 -10.77
N ALA A 97 11.90 -9.47 -9.90
CA ALA A 97 13.08 -10.30 -10.20
C ALA A 97 12.85 -11.23 -11.39
N TYR A 98 11.62 -11.74 -11.57
CA TYR A 98 11.24 -12.57 -12.72
C TYR A 98 11.23 -11.79 -14.04
N GLU A 99 10.70 -10.55 -14.04
CA GLU A 99 10.78 -9.64 -15.19
C GLU A 99 12.24 -9.35 -15.58
N LEU A 100 13.10 -9.04 -14.61
CA LEU A 100 14.55 -8.87 -14.84
C LEU A 100 15.21 -10.16 -15.38
N LEU A 101 14.75 -11.32 -14.93
CA LEU A 101 15.20 -12.62 -15.46
C LEU A 101 14.74 -12.86 -16.90
N LEU A 102 13.55 -12.40 -17.28
CA LEU A 102 13.05 -12.43 -18.65
C LEU A 102 13.88 -11.53 -19.56
N GLU A 103 14.16 -10.31 -19.12
CA GLU A 103 15.03 -9.37 -19.83
C GLU A 103 16.45 -9.93 -19.95
N SER A 104 16.99 -10.49 -18.86
CA SER A 104 18.28 -11.19 -18.90
C SER A 104 18.27 -12.40 -19.82
N LYS A 105 17.15 -13.12 -19.95
CA LYS A 105 17.03 -14.24 -20.88
C LYS A 105 17.07 -13.75 -22.33
N GLN A 106 16.39 -12.64 -22.63
CA GLN A 106 16.46 -12.01 -23.94
C GLN A 106 17.89 -11.57 -24.27
N ASN A 107 18.57 -10.91 -23.33
CA ASN A 107 19.99 -10.52 -23.49
C ASN A 107 20.92 -11.73 -23.70
N ILE A 108 20.64 -12.87 -23.04
CA ILE A 108 21.38 -14.13 -23.27
C ILE A 108 21.13 -14.67 -24.68
N GLU A 109 19.91 -14.53 -25.21
CA GLU A 109 19.57 -14.97 -26.56
C GLU A 109 20.23 -14.06 -27.62
N ASP A 110 20.24 -12.74 -27.40
CA ASP A 110 20.98 -11.80 -28.24
C ASP A 110 22.49 -12.10 -28.23
N LEU A 111 23.06 -12.42 -27.05
CA LEU A 111 24.44 -12.90 -26.95
C LEU A 111 24.67 -14.23 -27.66
N ARG A 112 23.69 -15.14 -27.70
CA ARG A 112 23.77 -16.39 -28.47
C ARG A 112 23.78 -16.12 -29.96
N GLU A 113 22.99 -15.18 -30.45
CA GLU A 113 23.05 -14.74 -31.85
C GLU A 113 24.41 -14.14 -32.18
N VAL A 114 24.96 -13.28 -31.30
CA VAL A 114 26.32 -12.75 -31.45
C VAL A 114 27.35 -13.89 -31.49
N ILE A 115 27.26 -14.88 -30.60
CA ILE A 115 28.15 -16.06 -30.61
C ILE A 115 28.00 -16.88 -31.90
N ALA A 116 26.78 -17.03 -32.42
CA ALA A 116 26.53 -17.73 -33.68
C ALA A 116 27.22 -17.02 -34.85
N LEU A 117 27.13 -15.68 -34.90
CA LEU A 117 27.83 -14.85 -35.89
C LEU A 117 29.36 -14.95 -35.76
N TYR A 118 29.88 -15.01 -34.54
CA TYR A 118 31.32 -15.25 -34.31
C TYR A 118 31.75 -16.63 -34.80
N LYS A 119 30.93 -17.68 -34.62
CA LYS A 119 31.22 -19.02 -35.17
C LYS A 119 31.18 -19.05 -36.69
N GLU A 120 30.27 -18.31 -37.30
CA GLU A 120 30.22 -18.16 -38.76
C GLU A 120 31.49 -17.47 -39.29
N PHE A 121 31.93 -16.42 -38.60
CA PHE A 121 33.21 -15.77 -38.88
C PHE A 121 34.43 -16.71 -38.68
N GLU A 122 34.42 -17.56 -37.65
CA GLU A 122 35.46 -18.57 -37.42
C GLU A 122 35.50 -19.62 -38.55
N ASN A 123 34.34 -20.06 -39.02
CA ASN A 123 34.23 -20.96 -40.18
C ASN A 123 34.77 -20.30 -41.45
N ASP A 124 34.46 -19.01 -41.66
CA ASP A 124 34.98 -18.22 -42.78
C ASP A 124 36.51 -18.10 -42.72
N ILE A 125 37.08 -17.81 -41.54
CA ILE A 125 38.54 -17.81 -41.35
C ILE A 125 39.15 -19.18 -41.68
N THR A 126 38.50 -20.26 -41.28
CA THR A 126 38.95 -21.63 -41.58
C THR A 126 38.94 -21.88 -43.09
N SER A 127 37.90 -21.42 -43.79
CA SER A 127 37.78 -21.49 -45.25
C SER A 127 38.89 -20.68 -45.94
N TYR A 128 39.16 -19.45 -45.50
CA TYR A 128 40.27 -18.64 -46.03
C TYR A 128 41.64 -19.28 -45.78
N SER A 129 41.85 -19.88 -44.61
CA SER A 129 43.08 -20.61 -44.30
C SER A 129 43.29 -21.77 -45.26
N GLN A 130 42.22 -22.47 -45.64
CA GLN A 130 42.29 -23.55 -46.62
C GLN A 130 42.62 -23.03 -48.03
N ILE A 131 41.99 -21.92 -48.46
CA ILE A 131 42.29 -21.28 -49.75
C ILE A 131 43.78 -20.87 -49.82
N ILE A 132 44.34 -20.32 -48.73
CA ILE A 132 45.76 -19.94 -48.66
C ILE A 132 46.67 -21.17 -48.80
N LYS A 133 46.32 -22.30 -48.15
CA LYS A 133 47.08 -23.56 -48.29
C LYS A 133 47.06 -24.06 -49.72
N ASP A 134 45.91 -24.02 -50.37
CA ASP A 134 45.75 -24.49 -51.76
C ASP A 134 46.59 -23.63 -52.72
N PHE A 135 46.64 -22.30 -52.52
CA PHE A 135 47.52 -21.42 -53.30
C PHE A 135 48.99 -21.73 -53.07
N LYS A 136 49.40 -21.97 -51.82
CA LYS A 136 50.78 -22.33 -51.49
C LYS A 136 51.21 -23.62 -52.21
N SER A 137 50.38 -24.66 -52.20
CA SER A 137 50.67 -25.91 -52.92
C SER A 137 50.76 -25.72 -54.44
N LYS A 138 49.95 -24.83 -55.02
CA LYS A 138 50.06 -24.50 -56.46
C LYS A 138 51.38 -23.80 -56.80
N ILE A 139 51.85 -22.89 -55.95
CA ILE A 139 53.15 -22.22 -56.12
C ILE A 139 54.29 -23.24 -56.02
N GLU A 140 54.28 -24.12 -55.00
CA GLU A 140 55.31 -25.15 -54.82
C GLU A 140 55.38 -26.13 -56.00
N ASN A 141 54.25 -26.44 -56.65
CA ASN A 141 54.22 -27.27 -57.86
C ASN A 141 54.84 -26.53 -59.06
N LEU A 142 54.50 -25.25 -59.27
CA LEU A 142 55.09 -24.43 -60.34
C LEU A 142 56.62 -24.29 -60.19
N GLU A 143 57.11 -24.10 -58.97
CA GLU A 143 58.56 -24.06 -58.70
C GLU A 143 59.25 -25.39 -59.04
N ARG A 144 58.61 -26.52 -58.72
CA ARG A 144 59.12 -27.86 -59.03
C ARG A 144 59.20 -28.11 -60.53
N ASP A 145 58.15 -27.71 -61.26
CA ASP A 145 58.09 -27.87 -62.72
C ASP A 145 59.17 -27.03 -63.42
N LEU A 146 59.32 -25.77 -63.02
CA LEU A 146 60.39 -24.88 -63.52
C LEU A 146 61.79 -25.46 -63.28
N LYS A 147 62.03 -26.00 -62.07
CA LYS A 147 63.31 -26.62 -61.72
C LYS A 147 63.58 -27.87 -62.58
N SER A 148 62.59 -28.75 -62.72
CA SER A 148 62.72 -29.97 -63.52
C SER A 148 63.02 -29.67 -64.99
N GLN A 149 62.33 -28.69 -65.59
CA GLN A 149 62.61 -28.27 -66.97
C GLN A 149 64.00 -27.63 -67.12
N SER A 150 64.43 -26.80 -66.16
CA SER A 150 65.78 -26.23 -66.17
C SER A 150 66.86 -27.32 -66.13
N GLU A 151 66.69 -28.34 -65.29
CA GLU A 151 67.62 -29.47 -65.18
C GLU A 151 67.65 -30.30 -66.48
N SER A 152 66.49 -30.53 -67.10
CA SER A 152 66.38 -31.23 -68.39
C SER A 152 67.09 -30.50 -69.53
N ILE A 153 66.92 -29.17 -69.62
CA ILE A 153 67.61 -28.34 -70.63
C ILE A 153 69.13 -28.41 -70.40
N TYR A 154 69.58 -28.28 -69.15
CA TYR A 154 71.00 -28.34 -68.81
C TYR A 154 71.63 -29.68 -69.22
N SER A 155 70.97 -30.81 -68.92
CA SER A 155 71.46 -32.14 -69.31
C SER A 155 71.55 -32.27 -70.84
N SER A 156 70.51 -31.86 -71.56
CA SER A 156 70.48 -31.94 -73.03
C SER A 156 71.59 -31.11 -73.67
N LEU A 157 71.88 -29.92 -73.14
CA LEU A 157 72.97 -29.07 -73.62
C LEU A 157 74.34 -29.68 -73.34
N ASN A 158 74.54 -30.23 -72.14
CA ASN A 158 75.79 -30.89 -71.76
C ASN A 158 76.06 -32.13 -72.62
N ASP A 159 75.04 -32.94 -72.89
CA ASP A 159 75.16 -34.11 -73.76
C ASP A 159 75.54 -33.71 -75.19
N LYS A 160 74.89 -32.68 -75.74
CA LYS A 160 75.21 -32.18 -77.09
C LYS A 160 76.61 -31.56 -77.16
N GLN A 161 77.03 -30.84 -76.11
CA GLN A 161 78.40 -30.32 -76.01
C GLN A 161 79.44 -31.44 -76.04
N ASN A 162 79.21 -32.54 -75.31
CA ASN A 162 80.10 -33.69 -75.30
C ASN A 162 80.17 -34.39 -76.66
N GLU A 163 79.04 -34.51 -77.36
CA GLU A 163 78.97 -35.06 -78.72
C GLU A 163 79.80 -34.22 -79.71
N ILE A 164 79.65 -32.89 -79.69
CA ILE A 164 80.43 -31.98 -80.54
C ILE A 164 81.92 -32.08 -80.23
N LEU A 165 82.29 -32.12 -78.94
CA LEU A 165 83.70 -32.22 -78.54
C LEU A 165 84.32 -33.54 -79.03
N LYS A 166 83.55 -34.63 -79.04
CA LYS A 166 83.96 -35.91 -79.60
C LYS A 166 84.18 -35.82 -81.11
N ASN A 167 83.20 -35.31 -81.87
CA ASN A 167 83.30 -35.16 -83.33
C ASN A 167 84.48 -34.26 -83.75
N LEU A 168 84.67 -33.13 -83.07
CA LEU A 168 85.81 -32.23 -83.30
C LEU A 168 87.16 -32.93 -83.10
N ASN A 169 87.28 -33.77 -82.07
CA ASN A 169 88.50 -34.52 -81.81
C ASN A 169 88.75 -35.59 -82.89
N GLU A 170 87.71 -36.26 -83.36
CA GLU A 170 87.80 -37.23 -84.46
C GLU A 170 88.28 -36.55 -85.75
N VAL A 171 87.63 -35.46 -86.18
CA VAL A 171 88.02 -34.69 -87.37
C VAL A 171 89.44 -34.14 -87.26
N LYS A 172 89.82 -33.61 -86.10
CA LYS A 172 91.19 -33.12 -85.85
C LYS A 172 92.22 -34.24 -86.04
N ASN A 173 91.96 -35.44 -85.51
CA ASN A 173 92.87 -36.57 -85.61
C ASN A 173 92.99 -37.06 -87.06
N GLU A 174 91.89 -37.11 -87.81
CA GLU A 174 91.92 -37.45 -89.25
C GLU A 174 92.74 -36.44 -90.07
N ALA A 175 92.58 -35.14 -89.81
CA ALA A 175 93.35 -34.10 -90.48
C ALA A 175 94.85 -34.21 -90.18
N LEU A 176 95.22 -34.53 -88.93
CA LEU A 176 96.62 -34.77 -88.54
C LEU A 176 97.21 -35.97 -89.29
N VAL A 177 96.48 -37.10 -89.37
CA VAL A 177 96.92 -38.28 -90.11
C VAL A 177 97.19 -37.96 -91.57
N LYS A 178 96.27 -37.23 -92.24
CA LYS A 178 96.47 -36.84 -93.65
C LYS A 178 97.64 -35.88 -93.84
N PHE A 179 97.86 -34.97 -92.90
CA PHE A 179 99.02 -34.08 -92.93
C PHE A 179 100.34 -34.86 -92.78
N ASP A 180 100.38 -35.85 -91.90
CA ASP A 180 101.53 -36.73 -91.73
C ASP A 180 101.79 -37.58 -93.00
N GLU A 181 100.74 -38.11 -93.63
CA GLU A 181 100.83 -38.83 -94.92
C GLU A 181 101.39 -37.95 -96.05
N LEU A 182 100.92 -36.70 -96.15
CA LEU A 182 101.43 -35.72 -97.11
C LEU A 182 102.91 -35.42 -96.87
N THR A 183 103.28 -35.20 -95.59
CA THR A 183 104.66 -34.93 -95.18
C THR A 183 105.58 -36.10 -95.55
N ALA A 184 105.15 -37.34 -95.28
CA ALA A 184 105.91 -38.54 -95.62
C ALA A 184 106.09 -38.70 -97.15
N LYS A 185 105.06 -38.42 -97.95
CA LYS A 185 105.17 -38.43 -99.42
C LYS A 185 106.14 -37.37 -99.94
N CYS A 186 106.07 -36.15 -99.42
CA CYS A 186 106.99 -35.07 -99.79
C CYS A 186 108.46 -35.47 -99.50
N GLU A 187 108.74 -36.05 -98.34
CA GLU A 187 110.08 -36.52 -98.00
C GLU A 187 110.51 -37.69 -98.91
N GLY A 188 109.59 -38.60 -99.25
CA GLY A 188 109.83 -39.67 -100.23
C GLY A 188 110.22 -39.14 -101.62
N TYR A 189 109.49 -38.15 -102.13
CA TYR A 189 109.83 -37.51 -103.42
C TYR A 189 111.17 -36.78 -103.37
N LYS A 190 111.48 -36.11 -102.26
CA LYS A 190 112.79 -35.48 -102.05
C LYS A 190 113.93 -36.51 -102.09
N ILE A 191 113.78 -37.64 -101.39
CA ILE A 191 114.76 -38.74 -101.43
C ILE A 191 114.90 -39.29 -102.85
N HIS A 192 113.79 -39.49 -103.58
CA HIS A 192 113.85 -39.97 -104.96
C HIS A 192 114.55 -38.97 -105.90
N PHE A 193 114.32 -37.67 -105.71
CA PHE A 193 115.02 -36.62 -106.46
C PHE A 193 116.53 -36.62 -106.16
N GLU A 194 116.92 -36.71 -104.89
CA GLU A 194 118.31 -36.86 -104.47
C GLU A 194 118.96 -38.11 -105.09
N GLN A 195 118.28 -39.25 -105.07
CA GLN A 195 118.76 -40.49 -105.71
C GLN A 195 118.89 -40.38 -107.23
N SER A 196 117.94 -39.73 -107.90
CA SER A 196 118.02 -39.51 -109.35
C SER A 196 119.15 -38.53 -109.69
N TYR A 197 119.36 -37.50 -108.87
CA TYR A 197 120.50 -36.59 -108.96
C TYR A 197 121.84 -37.33 -108.74
N ASP A 198 121.92 -38.22 -107.76
CA ASP A 198 123.11 -39.04 -107.50
C ASP A 198 123.39 -40.03 -108.64
N ARG A 199 122.35 -40.70 -109.18
CA ARG A 199 122.46 -41.56 -110.37
C ARG A 199 122.95 -40.77 -111.58
N PHE A 200 122.47 -39.55 -111.75
CA PHE A 200 122.95 -38.63 -112.78
C PHE A 200 124.44 -38.31 -112.59
N ASN A 201 124.86 -37.94 -111.37
CA ASN A 201 126.26 -37.67 -111.05
C ASN A 201 127.17 -38.90 -111.28
N GLN A 202 126.71 -40.10 -110.92
CA GLN A 202 127.46 -41.33 -111.19
C GLN A 202 127.60 -41.63 -112.69
N ARG A 203 126.54 -41.41 -113.49
CA ARG A 203 126.63 -41.55 -114.96
C ARG A 203 127.59 -40.53 -115.57
N ALA A 204 127.59 -39.30 -115.07
CA ALA A 204 128.53 -38.26 -115.50
C ALA A 204 130.00 -38.61 -115.17
N LEU A 205 130.26 -39.34 -114.08
CA LEU A 205 131.60 -39.84 -113.73
C LEU A 205 132.09 -41.00 -114.61
N ILE A 206 131.18 -41.84 -115.13
CA ILE A 206 131.51 -43.03 -115.94
C ILE A 206 131.70 -42.67 -117.42
N ALA A 207 131.01 -41.65 -117.93
CA ALA A 207 131.08 -41.25 -119.33
C ALA A 207 132.20 -40.21 -119.57
N ASN A 208 133.38 -40.68 -119.94
CA ASN A 208 134.49 -39.85 -120.43
C ASN A 208 134.24 -39.36 -121.88
N GLU A 209 133.08 -38.72 -122.15
CA GLU A 209 132.69 -38.12 -123.44
C GLU A 209 131.61 -36.99 -123.27
N ASP A 210 131.86 -35.84 -123.89
CA ASP A 210 131.03 -34.63 -124.09
C ASP A 210 130.05 -34.17 -122.97
N LEU A 211 130.55 -33.29 -122.09
CA LEU A 211 129.77 -32.52 -121.09
C LEU A 211 128.50 -31.82 -121.64
N GLY A 212 128.51 -31.42 -122.92
CA GLY A 212 127.39 -30.70 -123.55
C GLY A 212 126.13 -31.55 -123.73
N ARG A 213 126.26 -32.81 -124.18
CA ARG A 213 125.12 -33.72 -124.36
C ARG A 213 124.59 -34.26 -123.03
N LEU A 214 125.48 -34.51 -122.07
CA LEU A 214 125.10 -34.90 -120.71
C LEU A 214 124.30 -33.81 -119.99
N ALA A 215 124.70 -32.54 -120.11
CA ALA A 215 123.94 -31.43 -119.53
C ALA A 215 122.54 -31.27 -120.14
N GLU A 216 122.39 -31.56 -121.43
CA GLU A 216 121.10 -31.47 -122.13
C GLU A 216 120.16 -32.63 -121.77
N VAL A 217 120.68 -33.85 -121.61
CA VAL A 217 119.92 -35.00 -121.07
C VAL A 217 119.54 -34.75 -119.60
N ALA A 218 120.45 -34.23 -118.78
CA ALA A 218 120.18 -33.87 -117.38
C ALA A 218 119.03 -32.87 -117.27
N LYS A 219 119.09 -31.80 -118.07
CA LYS A 219 118.09 -30.72 -118.05
C LYS A 219 116.72 -31.22 -118.49
N LYS A 220 116.68 -32.23 -119.36
CA LYS A 220 115.45 -32.84 -119.85
C LYS A 220 114.90 -33.89 -118.86
N GLU A 221 115.72 -34.77 -118.31
CA GLU A 221 115.31 -35.79 -117.34
C GLU A 221 114.95 -35.16 -115.98
N LEU A 222 115.83 -34.34 -115.38
CA LEU A 222 115.54 -33.64 -114.11
C LEU A 222 114.42 -32.61 -114.28
N GLY A 223 114.30 -31.97 -115.45
CA GLY A 223 113.22 -31.05 -115.76
C GLY A 223 111.87 -31.75 -115.88
N ASN A 224 111.83 -32.93 -116.51
CA ASN A 224 110.63 -33.76 -116.60
C ASN A 224 110.24 -34.32 -115.23
N ASP A 225 111.18 -34.85 -114.46
CA ASP A 225 110.91 -35.38 -113.11
C ASP A 225 110.40 -34.26 -112.18
N LYS A 226 111.05 -33.08 -112.20
CA LYS A 226 110.58 -31.91 -111.45
C LYS A 226 109.16 -31.53 -111.85
N LEU A 227 108.84 -31.47 -113.15
CA LEU A 227 107.52 -31.11 -113.64
C LEU A 227 106.47 -32.16 -113.23
N ILE A 228 106.80 -33.45 -113.29
CA ILE A 228 105.93 -34.54 -112.83
C ILE A 228 105.65 -34.40 -111.34
N TYR A 229 106.68 -34.23 -110.51
CA TYR A 229 106.51 -34.07 -109.06
C TYR A 229 105.79 -32.77 -108.68
N GLU A 230 106.07 -31.64 -109.33
CA GLU A 230 105.34 -30.39 -109.10
C GLU A 230 103.87 -30.53 -109.50
N THR A 231 103.57 -31.28 -110.57
CA THR A 231 102.19 -31.55 -110.99
C THR A 231 101.48 -32.49 -110.01
N GLU A 232 102.11 -33.58 -109.60
CA GLU A 232 101.56 -34.53 -108.62
C GLU A 232 101.36 -33.88 -107.24
N LEU A 233 102.33 -33.11 -106.76
CA LEU A 233 102.24 -32.36 -105.50
C LEU A 233 101.15 -31.29 -105.56
N LYS A 234 100.99 -30.61 -106.70
CA LYS A 234 99.93 -29.62 -106.89
C LYS A 234 98.55 -30.26 -106.86
N VAL A 235 98.36 -31.38 -107.57
CA VAL A 235 97.09 -32.14 -107.56
C VAL A 235 96.79 -32.63 -106.15
N LEU A 236 97.78 -33.19 -105.44
CA LEU A 236 97.62 -33.69 -104.08
C LEU A 236 97.30 -32.56 -103.08
N ALA A 237 97.93 -31.40 -103.23
CA ALA A 237 97.65 -30.22 -102.41
C ALA A 237 96.24 -29.68 -102.67
N GLU A 238 95.82 -29.57 -103.93
CA GLU A 238 94.47 -29.15 -104.31
C GLU A 238 93.41 -30.14 -103.78
N GLU A 239 93.67 -31.45 -103.85
CA GLU A 239 92.77 -32.49 -103.33
C GLU A 239 92.69 -32.46 -101.79
N THR A 240 93.82 -32.23 -101.11
CA THR A 240 93.87 -32.10 -99.64
C THR A 240 93.14 -30.84 -99.18
N ILE A 241 93.35 -29.70 -99.84
CA ILE A 241 92.65 -28.43 -99.54
C ILE A 241 91.14 -28.60 -99.72
N LYS A 242 90.70 -29.22 -100.82
CA LYS A 242 89.29 -29.47 -101.08
C LYS A 242 88.65 -30.31 -99.96
N GLN A 243 89.32 -31.37 -99.53
CA GLN A 243 88.84 -32.19 -98.41
C GLN A 243 88.80 -31.42 -97.08
N MET A 244 89.77 -30.54 -96.83
CA MET A 244 89.76 -29.65 -95.67
C MET A 244 88.61 -28.63 -95.72
N GLU A 245 88.31 -28.06 -96.88
CA GLU A 245 87.17 -27.16 -97.08
C GLU A 245 85.84 -27.89 -96.87
N GLU A 246 85.70 -29.13 -97.34
CA GLU A 246 84.52 -29.97 -97.10
C GLU A 246 84.35 -30.29 -95.60
N MET A 247 85.43 -30.62 -94.88
CA MET A 247 85.40 -30.81 -93.42
C MET A 247 85.02 -29.52 -92.67
N LEU A 248 85.59 -28.37 -93.06
CA LEU A 248 85.29 -27.08 -92.45
C LEU A 248 83.82 -26.69 -92.66
N LYS A 249 83.26 -27.00 -93.83
CA LYS A 249 81.85 -26.78 -94.14
C LYS A 249 80.95 -27.67 -93.28
N GLY A 250 81.27 -28.96 -93.14
CA GLY A 250 80.54 -29.87 -92.24
C GLY A 250 80.49 -29.37 -90.79
N LEU A 251 81.62 -28.86 -90.27
CA LEU A 251 81.68 -28.24 -88.94
C LEU A 251 80.85 -26.96 -88.82
N SER A 252 80.80 -26.15 -89.89
CA SER A 252 79.96 -24.95 -89.92
C SER A 252 78.47 -25.30 -89.94
N ASP A 253 78.09 -26.34 -90.66
CA ASP A 253 76.70 -26.80 -90.75
C ASP A 253 76.23 -27.39 -89.41
N GLU A 254 77.03 -28.24 -88.77
CA GLU A 254 76.76 -28.75 -87.40
C GLU A 254 76.63 -27.60 -86.38
N ARG A 255 77.51 -26.60 -86.45
CA ARG A 255 77.45 -25.42 -85.58
C ARG A 255 76.15 -24.63 -85.77
N ASN A 256 75.68 -24.49 -87.01
CA ASN A 256 74.43 -23.80 -87.31
C ASN A 256 73.23 -24.57 -86.75
N GLU A 257 73.20 -25.90 -86.92
CA GLU A 257 72.14 -26.77 -86.39
C GLU A 257 72.06 -26.69 -84.86
N VAL A 258 73.22 -26.70 -84.17
CA VAL A 258 73.29 -26.52 -82.71
C VAL A 258 72.79 -25.14 -82.28
N THR A 259 73.10 -24.10 -83.05
CA THR A 259 72.62 -22.74 -82.77
C THR A 259 71.11 -22.66 -82.90
N GLU A 260 70.52 -23.34 -83.88
CA GLU A 260 69.07 -23.41 -84.09
C GLU A 260 68.35 -24.16 -82.97
N VAL A 261 68.92 -25.29 -82.50
CA VAL A 261 68.42 -26.03 -81.33
C VAL A 261 68.45 -25.15 -80.07
N PHE A 262 69.54 -24.43 -79.84
CA PHE A 262 69.69 -23.54 -78.68
C PHE A 262 68.67 -22.39 -78.68
N GLU A 263 68.51 -21.70 -79.82
CA GLU A 263 67.53 -20.61 -79.92
C GLU A 263 66.08 -21.12 -79.81
N THR A 264 65.79 -22.33 -80.29
CA THR A 264 64.48 -22.97 -80.09
C THR A 264 64.20 -23.25 -78.63
N GLN A 265 65.11 -23.91 -77.91
CA GLN A 265 64.96 -24.20 -76.48
C GLN A 265 64.87 -22.93 -75.63
N LYS A 266 65.64 -21.89 -75.97
CA LYS A 266 65.57 -20.58 -75.32
C LYS A 266 64.22 -19.90 -75.52
N LYS A 267 63.63 -20.00 -76.71
CA LYS A 267 62.29 -19.46 -76.99
C LYS A 267 61.20 -20.21 -76.21
N GLU A 268 61.30 -21.54 -76.13
CA GLU A 268 60.38 -22.37 -75.35
C GLU A 268 60.45 -22.03 -73.86
N PHE A 269 61.66 -21.94 -73.30
CA PHE A 269 61.86 -21.56 -71.90
C PHE A 269 61.33 -20.15 -71.61
N THR A 270 61.57 -19.19 -72.51
CA THR A 270 61.07 -17.81 -72.37
C THR A 270 59.54 -17.78 -72.36
N THR A 271 58.90 -18.52 -73.28
CA THR A 271 57.43 -18.63 -73.36
C THR A 271 56.84 -19.22 -72.07
N LEU A 272 57.50 -20.23 -71.49
CA LEU A 272 57.10 -20.81 -70.21
C LEU A 272 57.20 -19.81 -69.05
N VAL A 273 58.31 -19.05 -68.98
CA VAL A 273 58.52 -18.02 -67.95
C VAL A 273 57.45 -16.93 -68.06
N ASP A 274 57.18 -16.44 -69.26
CA ASP A 274 56.15 -15.42 -69.50
C ASP A 274 54.75 -15.92 -69.12
N THR A 275 54.43 -17.16 -69.49
CA THR A 275 53.14 -17.80 -69.13
C THR A 275 53.00 -17.94 -67.61
N SER A 276 54.06 -18.39 -66.94
CA SER A 276 54.09 -18.54 -65.47
C SER A 276 53.93 -17.19 -64.77
N LYS A 277 54.55 -16.13 -65.29
CA LYS A 277 54.43 -14.77 -64.77
C LYS A 277 52.99 -14.26 -64.86
N VAL A 278 52.34 -14.44 -66.01
CA VAL A 278 50.92 -14.09 -66.19
C VAL A 278 50.02 -14.86 -65.23
N MET A 279 50.30 -16.16 -65.00
CA MET A 279 49.56 -16.95 -64.02
C MET A 279 49.72 -16.40 -62.59
N ILE A 280 50.95 -16.06 -62.18
CA ILE A 280 51.23 -15.46 -60.86
C ILE A 280 50.51 -14.11 -60.72
N ASP A 281 50.55 -13.25 -61.74
CA ASP A 281 49.88 -11.95 -61.72
C ASP A 281 48.36 -12.10 -61.60
N ASN A 282 47.76 -13.05 -62.33
CA ASN A 282 46.34 -13.38 -62.22
C ASN A 282 45.98 -13.90 -60.82
N LEU A 283 46.81 -14.77 -60.23
CA LEU A 283 46.60 -15.27 -58.86
C LEU A 283 46.65 -14.14 -57.84
N ASN A 284 47.63 -13.24 -57.95
CA ASN A 284 47.74 -12.05 -57.10
C ASN A 284 46.53 -11.12 -57.25
N HIS A 285 46.06 -10.92 -58.48
CA HIS A 285 44.88 -10.09 -58.72
C HIS A 285 43.62 -10.69 -58.10
N ILE A 286 43.37 -11.98 -58.29
CA ILE A 286 42.23 -12.69 -57.71
C ILE A 286 42.29 -12.65 -56.18
N PHE A 287 43.46 -12.90 -55.59
CA PHE A 287 43.65 -12.84 -54.14
C PHE A 287 43.33 -11.44 -53.60
N ASN A 288 43.88 -10.39 -54.20
CA ASN A 288 43.64 -9.02 -53.77
C ASN A 288 42.17 -8.60 -53.93
N ALA A 289 41.53 -8.97 -55.05
CA ALA A 289 40.12 -8.67 -55.28
C ALA A 289 39.22 -9.33 -54.22
N ASN A 290 39.42 -10.63 -53.96
CA ASN A 290 38.66 -11.36 -52.94
C ASN A 290 38.91 -10.82 -51.53
N TYR A 291 40.17 -10.54 -51.18
CA TYR A 291 40.52 -9.96 -49.88
C TYR A 291 39.82 -8.61 -49.66
N GLN A 292 39.84 -7.72 -50.65
CA GLN A 292 39.18 -6.41 -50.55
C GLN A 292 37.65 -6.52 -50.49
N ALA A 293 37.05 -7.39 -51.31
CA ALA A 293 35.61 -7.65 -51.26
C ALA A 293 35.16 -8.10 -49.86
N LYS A 294 35.89 -9.07 -49.28
CA LYS A 294 35.60 -9.58 -47.93
C LYS A 294 35.89 -8.59 -46.82
N LYS A 295 36.94 -7.78 -46.94
CA LYS A 295 37.20 -6.68 -46.02
C LYS A 295 36.06 -5.66 -46.02
N ASN A 296 35.54 -5.31 -47.19
CA ASN A 296 34.42 -4.37 -47.31
C ASN A 296 33.12 -4.95 -46.75
N GLU A 297 32.82 -6.22 -47.05
CA GLU A 297 31.66 -6.94 -46.50
C GLU A 297 31.71 -6.98 -44.97
N PHE A 298 32.86 -7.32 -44.38
CA PHE A 298 33.06 -7.27 -42.94
C PHE A 298 32.85 -5.86 -42.36
N SER A 299 33.41 -4.83 -43.00
CA SER A 299 33.23 -3.44 -42.57
C SER A 299 31.77 -3.00 -42.59
N ILE A 300 31.00 -3.37 -43.62
CA ILE A 300 29.58 -3.03 -43.73
C ILE A 300 28.81 -3.72 -42.60
N ILE A 301 28.95 -5.04 -42.46
CA ILE A 301 28.23 -5.83 -41.45
C ILE A 301 28.59 -5.36 -40.03
N PHE A 302 29.87 -5.09 -39.77
CA PHE A 302 30.32 -4.61 -38.47
C PHE A 302 29.73 -3.24 -38.15
N ASN A 303 29.79 -2.29 -39.09
CA ASN A 303 29.26 -0.94 -38.88
C ASN A 303 27.74 -0.92 -38.76
N GLU A 304 27.01 -1.71 -39.57
CA GLU A 304 25.55 -1.85 -39.46
C GLU A 304 25.14 -2.42 -38.10
N LYS A 305 25.81 -3.48 -37.63
CA LYS A 305 25.54 -4.05 -36.30
C LYS A 305 25.91 -3.11 -35.17
N LEU A 306 27.03 -2.40 -35.28
CA LEU A 306 27.43 -1.40 -34.29
C LEU A 306 26.43 -0.25 -34.23
N HIS A 307 25.92 0.17 -35.40
CA HIS A 307 24.91 1.22 -35.49
C HIS A 307 23.57 0.78 -34.90
N SER A 308 23.10 -0.43 -35.24
CA SER A 308 21.87 -1.01 -34.68
C SER A 308 21.97 -1.20 -33.17
N LEU A 309 23.12 -1.66 -32.64
CA LEU A 309 23.34 -1.75 -31.20
C LEU A 309 23.26 -0.37 -30.52
N ASN A 310 23.80 0.66 -31.18
CA ASN A 310 23.78 2.01 -30.65
C ASN A 310 22.39 2.65 -30.71
N GLU A 311 21.61 2.38 -31.76
CA GLU A 311 20.20 2.79 -31.86
C GLU A 311 19.35 2.10 -30.79
N ASN A 312 19.44 0.77 -30.66
CA ASN A 312 18.71 0.02 -29.63
C ASN A 312 19.05 0.50 -28.21
N LYS A 313 20.33 0.78 -27.93
CA LYS A 313 20.76 1.38 -26.66
C LYS A 313 20.09 2.74 -26.43
N GLN A 314 19.98 3.56 -27.48
CA GLN A 314 19.44 4.89 -27.35
C GLN A 314 17.91 4.88 -27.20
N ASP A 315 17.22 3.98 -27.89
CA ASP A 315 15.79 3.75 -27.71
C ASP A 315 15.48 3.25 -26.29
N PHE A 316 16.26 2.30 -25.77
CA PHE A 316 16.12 1.84 -24.39
C PHE A 316 16.33 2.98 -23.37
N LEU A 317 17.34 3.83 -23.59
CA LEU A 317 17.56 5.01 -22.74
C LEU A 317 16.38 6.00 -22.81
N ASN A 318 15.82 6.23 -24.00
CA ASN A 318 14.67 7.11 -24.20
C ASN A 318 13.40 6.56 -23.52
N GLU A 319 13.16 5.24 -23.62
CA GLU A 319 12.05 4.58 -22.92
C GLU A 319 12.22 4.68 -21.40
N LEU A 320 13.42 4.46 -20.88
CA LEU A 320 13.72 4.54 -19.45
C LEU A 320 13.52 5.97 -18.91
N VAL A 321 13.93 6.99 -19.67
CA VAL A 321 13.67 8.41 -19.34
C VAL A 321 12.17 8.69 -19.36
N SER A 322 11.45 8.24 -20.38
CA SER A 322 10.00 8.44 -20.52
C SER A 322 9.21 7.76 -19.40
N ALA A 323 9.58 6.54 -19.03
CA ALA A 323 8.98 5.81 -17.91
C ALA A 323 9.23 6.53 -16.57
N LYS A 324 10.44 7.08 -16.38
CA LYS A 324 10.79 7.86 -15.19
C LYS A 324 9.99 9.17 -15.12
N GLU A 325 9.87 9.91 -16.21
CA GLU A 325 9.08 11.15 -16.26
C GLU A 325 7.59 10.88 -16.02
N ASN A 326 7.03 9.86 -16.67
CA ASN A 326 5.63 9.46 -16.45
C ASN A 326 5.38 9.05 -14.99
N GLY A 327 6.30 8.27 -14.40
CA GLY A 327 6.22 7.89 -12.98
C GLY A 327 6.27 9.11 -12.05
N LEU A 328 7.16 10.06 -12.33
CA LEU A 328 7.30 11.28 -11.52
C LEU A 328 6.07 12.20 -11.63
N ASN A 329 5.55 12.39 -12.85
CA ASN A 329 4.34 13.17 -13.08
C ASN A 329 3.15 12.58 -12.34
N LYS A 330 2.97 11.26 -12.40
CA LYS A 330 1.86 10.58 -11.71
C LYS A 330 1.95 10.69 -10.18
N ILE A 331 3.17 10.66 -9.63
CA ILE A 331 3.40 10.92 -8.20
C ILE A 331 3.04 12.37 -7.84
N ASN A 332 3.43 13.34 -8.68
CA ASN A 332 3.13 14.75 -8.45
C ASN A 332 1.63 15.03 -8.54
N GLU A 333 0.94 14.50 -9.55
CA GLU A 333 -0.52 14.58 -9.69
C GLU A 333 -1.23 13.99 -8.45
N THR A 334 -0.80 12.82 -7.99
CA THR A 334 -1.38 12.17 -6.80
C THR A 334 -1.14 13.01 -5.53
N LYS A 335 0.05 13.59 -5.38
CA LYS A 335 0.37 14.50 -4.27
C LYS A 335 -0.48 15.76 -4.31
N GLU A 336 -0.66 16.35 -5.49
CA GLU A 336 -1.42 17.58 -5.68
C GLU A 336 -2.92 17.34 -5.42
N GLN A 337 -3.47 16.22 -5.90
CA GLN A 337 -4.83 15.79 -5.56
C GLN A 337 -5.01 15.59 -4.05
N SER A 338 -4.11 14.84 -3.40
CA SER A 338 -4.18 14.59 -1.95
C SER A 338 -4.09 15.89 -1.15
N LEU A 339 -3.23 16.82 -1.59
CA LEU A 339 -3.09 18.13 -0.94
C LEU A 339 -4.36 18.98 -1.10
N ASN A 340 -4.95 18.98 -2.29
CA ASN A 340 -6.19 19.71 -2.56
C ASN A 340 -7.37 19.15 -1.76
N GLU A 341 -7.48 17.81 -1.62
CA GLU A 341 -8.50 17.18 -0.77
C GLU A 341 -8.33 17.57 0.71
N ILE A 342 -7.10 17.62 1.22
CA ILE A 342 -6.81 18.09 2.58
C ILE A 342 -7.21 19.56 2.75
N ILE A 343 -6.87 20.42 1.79
CA ILE A 343 -7.24 21.84 1.82
C ILE A 343 -8.76 21.99 1.82
N GLN A 344 -9.48 21.30 0.93
CA GLN A 344 -10.94 21.32 0.87
C GLN A 344 -11.58 20.86 2.19
N THR A 345 -11.08 19.76 2.75
CA THR A 345 -11.59 19.22 4.03
C THR A 345 -11.36 20.22 5.17
N LYS A 346 -10.20 20.89 5.18
CA LYS A 346 -9.88 21.92 6.17
C LYS A 346 -10.77 23.16 6.01
N GLU A 347 -11.02 23.62 4.79
CA GLU A 347 -11.91 24.76 4.51
C GLU A 347 -13.36 24.45 4.87
N GLN A 348 -13.86 23.25 4.55
CA GLN A 348 -15.19 22.80 4.99
C GLN A 348 -15.27 22.76 6.52
N GLY A 349 -14.29 22.17 7.20
CA GLY A 349 -14.26 22.13 8.66
C GLY A 349 -14.21 23.52 9.29
N LEU A 350 -13.47 24.47 8.69
CA LEU A 350 -13.40 25.85 9.16
C LEU A 350 -14.74 26.58 8.98
N ASN A 351 -15.38 26.43 7.82
CA ASN A 351 -16.68 27.04 7.54
C ASN A 351 -17.79 26.47 8.44
N GLU A 352 -17.78 25.16 8.71
CA GLU A 352 -18.70 24.54 9.66
C GLU A 352 -18.48 25.06 11.09
N LEU A 353 -17.22 25.28 11.49
CA LEU A 353 -16.90 25.83 12.80
C LEU A 353 -17.34 27.29 12.93
N GLU A 354 -17.13 28.11 11.90
CA GLU A 354 -17.57 29.51 11.86
C GLU A 354 -19.11 29.60 11.88
N THR A 355 -19.79 28.69 11.18
CA THR A 355 -21.26 28.59 11.19
C THR A 355 -21.78 28.21 12.58
N LYS A 356 -21.25 27.14 13.18
CA LYS A 356 -21.62 26.72 14.55
C LYS A 356 -21.31 27.77 15.61
N LYS A 357 -20.23 28.52 15.43
CA LYS A 357 -19.90 29.66 16.30
C LYS A 357 -20.97 30.75 16.19
N GLY A 358 -21.43 31.08 14.98
CA GLY A 358 -22.56 31.99 14.77
C GLY A 358 -23.84 31.50 15.44
N GLU A 359 -24.22 30.24 15.20
CA GLU A 359 -25.40 29.61 15.81
C GLU A 359 -25.35 29.60 17.34
N CYS A 360 -24.17 29.33 17.93
CA CYS A 360 -23.97 29.34 19.38
C CYS A 360 -24.06 30.76 19.97
N ILE A 361 -23.54 31.77 19.26
CA ILE A 361 -23.70 33.18 19.66
C ILE A 361 -25.19 33.57 19.62
N ASP A 362 -25.91 33.20 18.55
CA ASP A 362 -27.34 33.47 18.42
C ASP A 362 -28.17 32.72 19.47
N GLU A 363 -27.79 31.49 19.83
CA GLU A 363 -28.38 30.74 20.95
C GLU A 363 -28.11 31.42 22.28
N ILE A 364 -26.88 31.87 22.56
CA ILE A 364 -26.55 32.60 23.79
C ILE A 364 -27.36 33.90 23.89
N ASP A 365 -27.48 34.67 22.81
CA ASP A 365 -28.24 35.91 22.78
C ASP A 365 -29.74 35.68 22.94
N ASN A 366 -30.29 34.64 22.28
CA ASN A 366 -31.69 34.25 22.47
C ASN A 366 -31.94 33.71 23.88
N GLN A 367 -31.02 32.94 24.45
CA GLN A 367 -31.15 32.39 25.78
C GLN A 367 -31.04 33.48 26.86
N ALA A 368 -30.19 34.48 26.66
CA ALA A 368 -30.12 35.68 27.50
C ALA A 368 -31.42 36.51 27.45
N ARG A 369 -32.09 36.56 26.28
CA ARG A 369 -33.42 37.15 26.11
C ARG A 369 -34.54 36.33 26.78
N ILE A 370 -34.51 35.00 26.64
CA ILE A 370 -35.51 34.09 27.21
C ILE A 370 -35.45 34.07 28.74
N TYR A 371 -34.26 34.14 29.32
CA TYR A 371 -34.08 34.17 30.77
C TYR A 371 -34.32 35.56 31.41
N ASP A 372 -34.74 36.56 30.63
CA ASP A 372 -35.02 37.94 31.07
C ASP A 372 -33.97 38.49 32.05
N ILE A 373 -32.70 38.16 31.83
CA ILE A 373 -31.60 38.59 32.71
C ILE A 373 -31.50 40.13 32.65
N SER A 374 -31.88 40.74 31.53
CA SER A 374 -32.04 42.18 31.39
C SER A 374 -33.16 42.76 32.28
N GLY A 375 -34.33 42.11 32.37
CA GLY A 375 -35.42 42.51 33.27
C GLY A 375 -35.09 42.28 34.74
N VAL A 376 -34.41 41.18 35.08
CA VAL A 376 -33.92 40.91 36.45
C VAL A 376 -32.85 41.92 36.85
N LYS A 377 -31.90 42.23 35.97
CA LYS A 377 -30.88 43.26 36.22
C LYS A 377 -31.51 44.65 36.40
N ALA A 378 -32.48 45.01 35.56
CA ALA A 378 -33.21 46.27 35.69
C ALA A 378 -34.03 46.35 37.00
N ASN A 379 -34.67 45.25 37.42
CA ASN A 379 -35.39 45.20 38.69
C ASN A 379 -34.44 45.26 39.91
N VAL A 380 -33.29 44.60 39.84
CA VAL A 380 -32.27 44.66 40.90
C VAL A 380 -31.63 46.05 40.97
N GLU A 381 -31.33 46.69 39.85
CA GLU A 381 -30.84 48.07 39.80
C GLU A 381 -31.88 49.08 40.33
N TYR A 382 -33.17 48.90 39.99
CA TYR A 382 -34.26 49.71 40.52
C TYR A 382 -34.45 49.54 42.04
N LEU A 383 -34.40 48.31 42.56
CA LEU A 383 -34.51 48.05 44.00
C LEU A 383 -33.28 48.54 44.77
N LEU A 384 -32.08 48.44 44.20
CA LEU A 384 -30.86 49.04 44.75
C LEU A 384 -30.94 50.56 44.80
N SER A 385 -31.55 51.21 43.79
CA SER A 385 -31.78 52.66 43.84
C SER A 385 -32.75 53.07 44.95
N LEU A 386 -33.81 52.30 45.20
CA LEU A 386 -34.76 52.54 46.29
C LEU A 386 -34.14 52.35 47.69
N LEU A 387 -33.23 51.37 47.83
CA LEU A 387 -32.46 51.18 49.06
C LEU A 387 -31.46 52.32 49.29
N ASN A 388 -30.74 52.74 48.25
CA ASN A 388 -29.78 53.84 48.34
C ASN A 388 -30.45 55.20 48.61
N GLU A 389 -31.68 55.44 48.13
CA GLU A 389 -32.44 56.67 48.42
C GLU A 389 -32.93 56.75 49.88
N LYS A 390 -33.13 55.62 50.56
CA LYS A 390 -33.53 55.58 51.99
C LYS A 390 -32.33 55.50 52.96
N ASP A 391 -31.11 55.30 52.46
CA ASP A 391 -29.88 55.21 53.26
C ASP A 391 -28.96 56.44 53.10
N ASP A 392 -29.54 57.57 52.67
CA ASP A 392 -28.86 58.81 52.28
C ASP A 392 -28.32 59.66 53.47
N GLY A 393 -28.09 59.05 54.64
CA GLY A 393 -27.62 59.75 55.84
C GLY A 393 -28.68 60.57 56.58
N LYS A 394 -29.95 60.52 56.16
CA LYS A 394 -31.07 61.16 56.88
C LYS A 394 -31.25 60.63 58.31
N ASP A 395 -31.03 59.33 58.55
CA ASP A 395 -31.15 58.75 59.89
C ASP A 395 -30.05 59.27 60.84
N ASP A 396 -28.85 59.54 60.33
CA ASP A 396 -27.77 60.16 61.11
C ASP A 396 -28.14 61.61 61.47
N GLY A 397 -28.76 62.35 60.53
CA GLY A 397 -29.30 63.69 60.80
C GLY A 397 -30.43 63.71 61.84
N ILE A 398 -31.35 62.75 61.80
CA ILE A 398 -32.43 62.62 62.81
C ILE A 398 -31.84 62.24 64.18
N LYS A 399 -30.84 61.36 64.22
CA LYS A 399 -30.14 61.01 65.47
C LYS A 399 -29.39 62.20 66.06
N ASP A 400 -28.77 63.03 65.23
CA ASP A 400 -28.13 64.27 65.67
C ASP A 400 -29.17 65.29 66.18
N GLU A 401 -30.34 65.41 65.53
CA GLU A 401 -31.46 66.23 66.02
C GLU A 401 -31.98 65.75 67.38
N ILE A 402 -32.19 64.44 67.54
CA ILE A 402 -32.60 63.82 68.81
C ILE A 402 -31.57 64.14 69.91
N ALA A 403 -30.28 63.93 69.66
CA ALA A 403 -29.22 64.20 70.63
C ALA A 403 -29.18 65.69 71.04
N ASN A 404 -29.41 66.60 70.09
CA ASN A 404 -29.48 68.03 70.38
C ASN A 404 -30.72 68.40 71.21
N ILE A 405 -31.89 67.79 70.94
CA ILE A 405 -33.12 68.00 71.71
C ILE A 405 -32.97 67.44 73.13
N GLU A 406 -32.43 66.23 73.29
CA GLU A 406 -32.15 65.62 74.59
C GLU A 406 -31.22 66.47 75.44
N GLN A 407 -30.16 67.02 74.83
CA GLN A 407 -29.25 67.92 75.52
C GLN A 407 -29.95 69.24 75.90
N GLY A 408 -30.78 69.80 75.02
CA GLY A 408 -31.57 71.00 75.30
C GLY A 408 -32.59 70.81 76.42
N ILE A 409 -33.26 69.65 76.48
CA ILE A 409 -34.13 69.26 77.61
C ILE A 409 -33.33 69.23 78.89
N LYS A 410 -32.17 68.55 78.89
CA LYS A 410 -31.32 68.42 80.07
C LYS A 410 -30.81 69.77 80.60
N ASP A 411 -30.45 70.68 79.70
CA ASP A 411 -30.01 72.03 80.06
C ASP A 411 -31.17 72.84 80.67
N LYS A 412 -32.39 72.72 80.11
CA LYS A 412 -33.59 73.37 80.65
C LYS A 412 -34.08 72.76 81.97
N GLU A 413 -33.95 71.45 82.17
CA GLU A 413 -34.24 70.79 83.46
C GLU A 413 -33.31 71.32 84.56
N GLN A 414 -32.03 71.55 84.23
CA GLN A 414 -31.09 72.18 85.16
C GLN A 414 -31.47 73.63 85.46
N GLU A 415 -31.85 74.42 84.45
CA GLU A 415 -32.33 75.79 84.67
C GLU A 415 -33.61 75.81 85.52
N LEU A 416 -34.53 74.86 85.30
CA LEU A 416 -35.75 74.71 86.07
C LEU A 416 -35.46 74.43 87.55
N GLU A 417 -34.52 73.52 87.85
CA GLU A 417 -34.14 73.23 89.23
C GLU A 417 -33.43 74.40 89.91
N GLU A 418 -32.60 75.15 89.17
CA GLU A 418 -31.97 76.35 89.71
C GLU A 418 -33.02 77.44 90.02
N ILE A 419 -34.03 77.63 89.16
CA ILE A 419 -35.14 78.57 89.42
C ILE A 419 -36.00 78.10 90.59
N LYS A 420 -36.34 76.82 90.70
CA LYS A 420 -37.09 76.28 91.85
C LYS A 420 -36.37 76.59 93.16
N LYS A 421 -35.04 76.39 93.17
CA LYS A 421 -34.21 76.72 94.32
C LYS A 421 -34.19 78.22 94.62
N GLN A 422 -34.10 79.08 93.60
CA GLN A 422 -34.18 80.54 93.78
C GLN A 422 -35.53 80.99 94.32
N ILE A 423 -36.65 80.39 93.87
CA ILE A 423 -37.99 80.64 94.43
C ILE A 423 -38.01 80.25 95.91
N GLU A 424 -37.52 79.06 96.24
CA GLU A 424 -37.49 78.56 97.62
C GLU A 424 -36.63 79.45 98.54
N GLU A 425 -35.48 79.92 98.04
CA GLU A 425 -34.61 80.87 98.75
C GLU A 425 -35.27 82.26 98.91
N ALA A 426 -35.91 82.78 97.86
CA ALA A 426 -36.57 84.09 97.89
C ALA A 426 -37.76 84.11 98.88
N LEU A 427 -38.56 83.05 98.90
CA LEU A 427 -39.67 82.91 99.83
C LEU A 427 -39.19 82.72 101.28
N ASN A 428 -38.16 81.89 101.52
CA ASN A 428 -37.62 81.65 102.86
C ASN A 428 -36.87 82.86 103.43
N ASN A 429 -36.27 83.72 102.62
CA ASN A 429 -35.51 84.87 103.09
C ASN A 429 -36.37 86.13 103.32
N ASN A 430 -37.66 86.08 102.98
CA ASN A 430 -38.55 87.21 103.23
C ASN A 430 -39.10 87.17 104.67
N ASP A 431 -38.61 88.09 105.50
CA ASP A 431 -39.00 88.19 106.91
C ASP A 431 -40.50 88.56 107.08
N GLU A 432 -41.07 89.34 106.16
CA GLU A 432 -42.47 89.78 106.18
C GLU A 432 -43.41 88.61 105.85
N LEU A 433 -43.04 87.78 104.87
CA LEU A 433 -43.75 86.54 104.55
C LEU A 433 -43.67 85.52 105.71
N LYS A 434 -42.50 85.35 106.32
CA LYS A 434 -42.32 84.49 107.51
C LYS A 434 -43.19 84.94 108.67
N GLN A 435 -43.24 86.24 108.92
CA GLN A 435 -44.04 86.82 110.00
C GLN A 435 -45.52 86.63 109.74
N LYS A 436 -46.00 86.89 108.52
CA LYS A 436 -47.40 86.62 108.13
C LYS A 436 -47.75 85.14 108.17
N ASN A 437 -46.84 84.24 107.76
CA ASN A 437 -47.09 82.80 107.83
C ASN A 437 -47.18 82.29 109.28
N GLU A 438 -46.36 82.81 110.20
CA GLU A 438 -46.53 82.50 111.63
C GLU A 438 -47.78 83.17 112.21
N GLU A 439 -48.15 84.39 111.81
CA GLU A 439 -49.44 85.00 112.18
C GLU A 439 -50.64 84.19 111.66
N LEU A 440 -50.58 83.68 110.42
CA LEU A 440 -51.61 82.82 109.85
C LEU A 440 -51.72 81.51 110.63
N LYS A 441 -50.58 80.93 111.01
CA LYS A 441 -50.52 79.71 111.82
C LYS A 441 -51.06 79.95 113.23
N GLU A 442 -50.79 81.11 113.82
CA GLU A 442 -51.31 81.50 115.12
C GLU A 442 -52.82 81.78 115.06
N ILE A 443 -53.32 82.45 114.02
CA ILE A 443 -54.76 82.62 113.77
C ILE A 443 -55.43 81.26 113.52
N LYS A 444 -54.83 80.36 112.73
CA LYS A 444 -55.33 78.99 112.53
C LYS A 444 -55.44 78.24 113.86
N ASN A 445 -54.40 78.32 114.69
CA ASN A 445 -54.44 77.73 116.03
C ASN A 445 -55.51 78.38 116.92
N GLN A 446 -55.69 79.71 116.87
CA GLN A 446 -56.73 80.40 117.63
C GLN A 446 -58.15 80.05 117.16
N ILE A 447 -58.36 79.86 115.85
CA ILE A 447 -59.61 79.33 115.28
C ILE A 447 -59.86 77.92 115.82
N ASP A 448 -58.86 77.04 115.72
CA ASP A 448 -58.96 75.66 116.20
C ASP A 448 -59.27 75.63 117.72
N GLU A 449 -58.66 76.53 118.50
CA GLU A 449 -58.85 76.64 119.95
C GLU A 449 -60.21 77.24 120.33
N ALA A 450 -60.71 78.23 119.56
CA ALA A 450 -62.02 78.84 119.73
C ALA A 450 -63.17 77.89 119.34
N LEU A 451 -62.97 77.08 118.28
CA LEU A 451 -63.87 75.99 117.89
C LEU A 451 -63.88 74.84 118.92
N SER A 452 -62.84 74.72 119.75
CA SER A 452 -62.69 73.67 120.76
C SER A 452 -63.29 74.01 122.15
N GLN A 453 -63.86 75.20 122.36
CA GLN A 453 -64.54 75.60 123.61
C GLN A 453 -66.05 75.27 123.57
N GLU A 454 -66.70 74.98 124.72
CA GLU A 454 -68.13 74.64 124.77
C GLU A 454 -68.97 75.66 125.58
N PRO A 455 -69.96 76.35 124.98
CA PRO A 455 -70.28 76.35 123.55
C PRO A 455 -69.20 77.09 122.70
N PRO A 456 -68.99 76.69 121.43
CA PRO A 456 -67.95 77.27 120.57
C PRO A 456 -68.11 78.79 120.44
N ALA A 457 -66.98 79.49 120.55
CA ALA A 457 -66.97 80.92 120.33
C ALA A 457 -67.17 81.22 118.84
N ASP A 458 -67.81 82.35 118.53
CA ASP A 458 -67.98 82.80 117.15
C ASP A 458 -66.60 83.12 116.55
N THR A 459 -66.20 82.36 115.53
CA THR A 459 -64.90 82.47 114.86
C THR A 459 -64.97 83.26 113.56
N SER A 460 -66.13 83.77 113.17
CA SER A 460 -66.35 84.42 111.86
C SER A 460 -65.34 85.52 111.57
N GLU A 461 -64.99 86.37 112.56
CA GLU A 461 -63.96 87.42 112.40
C GLU A 461 -62.54 86.84 112.26
N LEU A 462 -62.23 85.72 112.91
CA LEU A 462 -60.94 85.04 112.77
C LEU A 462 -60.82 84.34 111.42
N GLU A 463 -61.90 83.73 110.93
CA GLU A 463 -61.95 83.13 109.58
C GLU A 463 -61.81 84.18 108.48
N GLU A 464 -62.51 85.32 108.56
CA GLU A 464 -62.33 86.43 107.61
C GLU A 464 -60.88 86.92 107.64
N ARG A 465 -60.31 87.06 108.85
CA ARG A 465 -58.93 87.52 108.99
C ARG A 465 -57.90 86.50 108.51
N LYS A 466 -58.19 85.20 108.64
CA LYS A 466 -57.41 84.11 108.04
C LYS A 466 -57.47 84.17 106.52
N GLU A 467 -58.64 84.32 105.93
CA GLU A 467 -58.80 84.44 104.47
C GLU A 467 -58.11 85.70 103.94
N GLU A 468 -58.21 86.81 104.67
CA GLU A 468 -57.50 88.05 104.32
C GLU A 468 -55.98 87.90 104.47
N LEU A 469 -55.48 87.21 105.51
CA LEU A 469 -54.06 86.89 105.63
C LEU A 469 -53.58 85.92 104.56
N GLU A 470 -54.37 84.90 104.21
CA GLU A 470 -54.08 83.94 103.13
C GLU A 470 -54.01 84.65 101.77
N ASN A 471 -54.93 85.57 101.51
CA ASN A 471 -54.90 86.41 100.31
C ASN A 471 -53.68 87.35 100.31
N GLN A 472 -53.35 87.98 101.44
CA GLN A 472 -52.17 88.82 101.54
C GLN A 472 -50.86 88.03 101.44
N ILE A 473 -50.80 86.80 101.95
CA ILE A 473 -49.67 85.89 101.80
C ILE A 473 -49.53 85.50 100.34
N ALA A 474 -50.61 85.07 99.68
CA ALA A 474 -50.59 84.73 98.26
C ALA A 474 -50.18 85.93 97.38
N GLU A 475 -50.62 87.14 97.74
CA GLU A 475 -50.23 88.37 97.04
C GLU A 475 -48.76 88.75 97.30
N LEU A 476 -48.27 88.56 98.54
CA LEU A 476 -46.83 88.69 98.85
C LEU A 476 -45.98 87.64 98.13
N GLU A 477 -46.38 86.37 98.12
CA GLU A 477 -45.66 85.30 97.41
C GLU A 477 -45.57 85.62 95.91
N LYS A 478 -46.65 86.17 95.35
CA LYS A 478 -46.69 86.66 93.98
C LYS A 478 -45.82 87.91 93.77
N GLU A 479 -45.73 88.82 94.73
CA GLU A 479 -44.84 89.99 94.65
C GLU A 479 -43.35 89.59 94.77
N ILE A 480 -43.02 88.65 95.66
CA ILE A 480 -41.65 88.21 95.95
C ILE A 480 -41.11 87.31 94.84
N ALA A 481 -41.90 86.35 94.39
CA ALA A 481 -41.45 85.28 93.51
C ALA A 481 -42.25 85.18 92.20
N GLY A 482 -43.23 86.05 91.95
CA GLY A 482 -44.11 85.94 90.77
C GLY A 482 -43.37 85.99 89.43
N GLU A 483 -42.32 86.79 89.31
CA GLU A 483 -41.49 86.78 88.08
C GLU A 483 -40.75 85.44 87.90
N LEU A 484 -40.24 84.85 88.99
CA LEU A 484 -39.56 83.55 88.96
C LEU A 484 -40.55 82.39 88.73
N ILE A 485 -41.76 82.48 89.30
CA ILE A 485 -42.85 81.51 89.09
C ILE A 485 -43.32 81.54 87.64
N ASN A 486 -43.51 82.72 87.05
CA ASN A 486 -43.83 82.83 85.63
C ASN A 486 -42.71 82.24 84.76
N LYS A 487 -41.44 82.49 85.10
CA LYS A 487 -40.30 81.92 84.38
C LYS A 487 -40.23 80.39 84.54
N LYS A 488 -40.59 79.85 85.70
CA LYS A 488 -40.72 78.41 85.95
C LYS A 488 -41.80 77.79 85.05
N GLU A 489 -42.99 78.39 85.00
CA GLU A 489 -44.09 77.92 84.15
C GLU A 489 -43.74 77.97 82.65
N GLU A 490 -43.01 79.01 82.23
CA GLU A 490 -42.51 79.15 80.86
C GLU A 490 -41.52 78.02 80.51
N ILE A 491 -40.54 77.74 81.39
CA ILE A 491 -39.59 76.63 81.19
C ILE A 491 -40.30 75.27 81.24
N GLU A 492 -41.27 75.06 82.13
CA GLU A 492 -42.05 73.82 82.19
C GLU A 492 -42.83 73.58 80.89
N LYS A 493 -43.43 74.64 80.32
CA LYS A 493 -44.12 74.56 79.04
C LYS A 493 -43.15 74.26 77.89
N GLU A 494 -42.00 74.91 77.85
CA GLU A 494 -40.97 74.65 76.84
C GLU A 494 -40.37 73.24 76.96
N LEU A 495 -40.27 72.68 78.17
CA LEU A 495 -39.89 71.30 78.42
C LEU A 495 -40.92 70.32 77.89
N GLU A 496 -42.21 70.60 78.08
CA GLU A 496 -43.29 69.76 77.54
C GLU A 496 -43.31 69.77 76.01
N GLU A 497 -43.14 70.95 75.39
CA GLU A 497 -43.00 71.07 73.93
C GLU A 497 -41.74 70.34 73.40
N ALA A 498 -40.61 70.43 74.11
CA ALA A 498 -39.38 69.75 73.72
C ALA A 498 -39.49 68.21 73.86
N ASN A 499 -40.13 67.72 74.93
CA ASN A 499 -40.37 66.28 75.13
C ASN A 499 -41.33 65.72 74.06
N GLN A 500 -42.37 66.47 73.68
CA GLN A 500 -43.25 66.06 72.59
C GLN A 500 -42.51 65.99 71.25
N ASN A 501 -41.67 66.99 70.94
CA ASN A 501 -40.84 66.96 69.73
C ASN A 501 -39.84 65.80 69.73
N LEU A 502 -39.27 65.46 70.89
CA LEU A 502 -38.37 64.30 71.04
C LEU A 502 -39.12 62.99 70.76
N GLU A 503 -40.35 62.85 71.28
CA GLU A 503 -41.18 61.67 71.05
C GLU A 503 -41.57 61.54 69.56
N ASP A 504 -41.96 62.64 68.92
CA ASP A 504 -42.28 62.66 67.48
C ASP A 504 -41.08 62.26 66.62
N LYS A 505 -39.87 62.74 66.95
CA LYS A 505 -38.63 62.40 66.24
C LYS A 505 -38.18 60.96 66.48
N ASN A 506 -38.34 60.44 67.69
CA ASN A 506 -38.08 59.02 67.99
C ASN A 506 -39.05 58.10 67.24
N ASN A 507 -40.33 58.47 67.17
CA ASN A 507 -41.33 57.74 66.39
C ASN A 507 -41.02 57.77 64.87
N GLU A 508 -40.54 58.90 64.35
CA GLU A 508 -40.07 59.03 62.96
C GLU A 508 -38.89 58.07 62.67
N LEU A 509 -37.90 58.00 63.56
CA LEU A 509 -36.75 57.12 63.43
C LEU A 509 -37.15 55.63 63.50
N GLU A 510 -38.01 55.25 64.45
CA GLU A 510 -38.47 53.86 64.60
C GLU A 510 -39.29 53.40 63.37
N GLN A 511 -40.08 54.29 62.78
CA GLN A 511 -40.83 54.00 61.57
C GLN A 511 -39.90 53.82 60.36
N ASN A 512 -38.83 54.63 60.24
CA ASN A 512 -37.83 54.47 59.19
C ASN A 512 -37.09 53.11 59.30
N GLU A 513 -36.73 52.67 60.50
CA GLU A 513 -36.09 51.37 60.70
C GLU A 513 -37.02 50.20 60.34
N LYS A 514 -38.31 50.29 60.70
CA LYS A 514 -39.33 49.28 60.31
C LYS A 514 -39.50 49.21 58.79
N ASP A 515 -39.55 50.35 58.12
CA ASP A 515 -39.65 50.44 56.67
C ASP A 515 -38.43 49.84 55.98
N LYS A 516 -37.20 50.17 56.44
CA LYS A 516 -35.96 49.59 55.92
C LYS A 516 -35.96 48.07 56.05
N LYS A 517 -36.31 47.54 57.23
CA LYS A 517 -36.37 46.10 57.48
C LYS A 517 -37.41 45.40 56.59
N LEU A 518 -38.57 46.02 56.37
CA LEU A 518 -39.61 45.48 55.48
C LEU A 518 -39.16 45.47 54.01
N ILE A 519 -38.46 46.52 53.55
CA ILE A 519 -37.90 46.58 52.20
C ILE A 519 -36.80 45.52 52.03
N THR A 520 -35.88 45.40 52.98
CA THR A 520 -34.83 44.36 52.96
C THR A 520 -35.43 42.96 52.92
N GLN A 521 -36.47 42.68 53.72
CA GLN A 521 -37.16 41.38 53.68
C GLN A 521 -37.83 41.11 52.34
N LYS A 522 -38.51 42.11 51.75
CA LYS A 522 -39.13 41.98 50.42
C LYS A 522 -38.09 41.72 49.33
N VAL A 523 -36.94 42.40 49.39
CA VAL A 523 -35.82 42.16 48.46
C VAL A 523 -35.28 40.75 48.63
N LEU A 524 -35.10 40.28 49.87
CA LEU A 524 -34.63 38.93 50.14
C LEU A 524 -35.62 37.88 49.62
N ASP A 525 -36.92 38.03 49.90
CA ASP A 525 -37.97 37.09 49.47
C ASP A 525 -38.11 37.04 47.94
N ILE A 526 -38.04 38.19 47.26
CA ILE A 526 -38.04 38.24 45.79
C ILE A 526 -36.78 37.58 45.23
N THR A 527 -35.62 37.82 45.85
CA THR A 527 -34.34 37.22 45.43
C THR A 527 -34.37 35.70 45.60
N ILE A 528 -34.86 35.21 46.74
CA ILE A 528 -35.01 33.77 47.02
C ILE A 528 -35.99 33.14 46.03
N LYS A 529 -37.19 33.71 45.84
CA LYS A 529 -38.16 33.20 44.87
C LYS A 529 -37.60 33.16 43.44
N THR A 530 -36.82 34.17 43.06
CA THR A 530 -36.20 34.23 41.74
C THR A 530 -35.12 33.15 41.59
N LEU A 531 -34.30 32.93 42.64
CA LEU A 531 -33.30 31.87 42.66
C LEU A 531 -33.94 30.48 42.64
N GLU A 532 -35.01 30.25 43.41
CA GLU A 532 -35.76 29.00 43.43
C GLU A 532 -36.36 28.70 42.04
N ALA A 533 -36.99 29.67 41.39
CA ALA A 533 -37.51 29.51 40.02
C ALA A 533 -36.40 29.22 38.98
N LEU A 534 -35.21 29.79 39.15
CA LEU A 534 -34.05 29.52 38.29
C LEU A 534 -33.40 28.15 38.56
N ILE A 535 -33.57 27.59 39.77
CA ILE A 535 -33.05 26.28 40.15
C ILE A 535 -34.02 25.17 39.71
N ASP A 536 -35.33 25.34 39.91
CA ASP A 536 -36.37 24.36 39.51
C ASP A 536 -36.44 24.09 38.00
N THR A 537 -35.80 24.95 37.20
CA THR A 537 -35.70 24.80 35.74
C THR A 537 -34.41 24.09 35.28
N LYS A 538 -33.55 23.66 36.21
CA LYS A 538 -32.25 23.07 35.91
C LYS A 538 -32.10 21.67 36.52
N VAL A 539 -31.29 20.85 35.84
CA VAL A 539 -30.79 19.55 36.32
C VAL A 539 -29.41 19.79 36.93
N SER A 540 -29.15 19.30 38.14
CA SER A 540 -27.83 19.43 38.79
C SER A 540 -26.77 18.61 38.05
N LEU A 541 -25.54 19.14 38.02
CA LEU A 541 -24.38 18.44 37.46
C LEU A 541 -23.70 17.50 38.48
N ASN A 542 -24.21 17.42 39.70
CA ASN A 542 -23.65 16.61 40.79
C ASN A 542 -24.72 15.70 41.40
N GLY A 543 -24.57 14.38 41.21
CA GLY A 543 -25.43 13.35 41.80
C GLY A 543 -26.49 12.78 40.83
N ASP A 544 -27.18 11.74 41.29
CA ASP A 544 -28.31 11.14 40.57
C ASP A 544 -29.57 12.01 40.75
N GLU A 545 -30.28 12.32 39.66
CA GLU A 545 -31.52 13.08 39.70
C GLU A 545 -32.68 12.32 39.02
N GLU A 546 -33.84 12.34 39.66
CA GLU A 546 -35.08 11.78 39.11
C GLU A 546 -35.86 12.87 38.37
N ILE A 547 -35.87 12.77 37.04
CA ILE A 547 -36.60 13.71 36.18
C ILE A 547 -38.00 13.17 35.90
N ASN A 548 -39.01 13.75 36.56
CA ASN A 548 -40.40 13.33 36.40
C ASN A 548 -41.09 13.95 35.15
N GLY A 549 -41.98 13.17 34.53
CA GLY A 549 -42.80 13.56 33.38
C GLY A 549 -42.11 13.48 32.02
N ASN A 550 -42.84 13.83 30.95
CA ASN A 550 -42.28 13.86 29.59
C ASN A 550 -41.35 15.07 29.43
N LYS A 551 -40.10 14.85 29.02
CA LYS A 551 -39.16 15.91 28.66
C LYS A 551 -38.89 15.90 27.16
N THR A 552 -38.81 17.09 26.58
CA THR A 552 -38.44 17.29 25.18
C THR A 552 -37.09 17.99 25.14
N PHE A 553 -36.10 17.38 24.51
CA PHE A 553 -34.78 17.98 24.30
C PHE A 553 -34.80 18.66 22.93
N ALA A 554 -34.46 19.96 22.90
CA ALA A 554 -34.38 20.71 21.65
C ALA A 554 -33.22 20.24 20.76
N ASN A 555 -32.14 19.75 21.39
CA ASN A 555 -30.94 19.24 20.75
C ASN A 555 -30.74 17.75 21.07
N PRO A 556 -30.07 16.97 20.18
CA PRO A 556 -29.78 15.56 20.43
C PRO A 556 -28.99 15.35 21.72
N ILE A 557 -29.36 14.34 22.50
CA ILE A 557 -28.61 13.92 23.69
C ILE A 557 -27.30 13.27 23.26
N LEU A 558 -26.16 13.81 23.71
CA LEU A 558 -24.83 13.29 23.40
C LEU A 558 -24.38 12.25 24.43
N VAL A 559 -24.48 10.96 24.07
CA VAL A 559 -24.00 9.84 24.89
C VAL A 559 -22.56 9.49 24.50
N LYS A 560 -21.59 9.85 25.35
CA LYS A 560 -20.15 9.70 25.08
C LYS A 560 -19.56 8.31 25.36
N VAL A 561 -20.21 7.52 26.20
CA VAL A 561 -19.75 6.21 26.64
C VAL A 561 -20.76 5.15 26.25
N ASP A 562 -20.26 3.94 25.97
CA ASP A 562 -21.13 2.81 25.65
C ASP A 562 -21.95 2.38 26.89
N PRO A 563 -23.20 1.92 26.71
CA PRO A 563 -24.05 1.48 27.80
C PRO A 563 -23.46 0.24 28.49
N THR A 564 -23.44 0.25 29.83
CA THR A 564 -23.02 -0.90 30.65
C THR A 564 -24.19 -1.55 31.39
N ASN A 565 -25.27 -0.82 31.65
CA ASN A 565 -26.51 -1.32 32.25
C ASN A 565 -27.68 -1.23 31.26
N ASP A 566 -28.71 -2.05 31.47
CA ASP A 566 -29.88 -2.16 30.60
C ASP A 566 -30.70 -0.87 30.47
N ASN A 567 -30.59 0.03 31.45
CA ASN A 567 -31.31 1.30 31.51
C ASN A 567 -30.49 2.50 31.00
N HIS A 568 -29.30 2.27 30.45
CA HIS A 568 -28.49 3.35 29.87
C HIS A 568 -29.05 3.77 28.49
N LEU A 569 -29.02 5.08 28.23
CA LEU A 569 -29.22 5.61 26.87
C LEU A 569 -28.06 5.16 25.97
N THR A 570 -28.36 4.89 24.70
CA THR A 570 -27.37 4.39 23.73
C THR A 570 -27.20 5.37 22.57
N ASN A 571 -25.96 5.61 22.10
CA ASN A 571 -25.76 6.38 20.87
C ASN A 571 -25.97 5.51 19.61
N LYS A 572 -26.19 6.17 18.46
CA LYS A 572 -26.41 5.49 17.18
C LYS A 572 -25.24 4.60 16.76
N ILE A 573 -24.00 5.01 17.03
CA ILE A 573 -22.81 4.23 16.68
C ILE A 573 -22.80 2.89 17.42
N TYR A 574 -23.11 2.90 18.72
CA TYR A 574 -23.26 1.70 19.53
C TYR A 574 -24.37 0.81 18.99
N VAL A 575 -25.55 1.39 18.69
CA VAL A 575 -26.68 0.63 18.12
C VAL A 575 -26.30 0.02 16.78
N ASP A 576 -25.75 0.80 15.84
CA ASP A 576 -25.35 0.33 14.52
C ASP A 576 -24.24 -0.72 14.62
N THR A 577 -23.29 -0.55 15.54
CA THR A 577 -22.20 -1.52 15.76
C THR A 577 -22.72 -2.80 16.40
N ALA A 578 -23.54 -2.70 17.44
CA ALA A 578 -24.12 -3.85 18.13
C ALA A 578 -25.13 -4.60 17.24
N LEU A 579 -25.97 -3.89 16.47
CA LEU A 579 -26.85 -4.49 15.47
C LEU A 579 -26.05 -5.07 14.32
N ASN A 580 -25.08 -4.37 13.75
CA ASN A 580 -24.27 -4.95 12.67
C ASN A 580 -23.46 -6.15 13.16
N THR A 581 -23.05 -6.19 14.42
CA THR A 581 -22.40 -7.38 15.00
C THR A 581 -23.40 -8.53 15.17
N LYS A 582 -24.67 -8.26 15.52
CA LYS A 582 -25.73 -9.29 15.60
C LYS A 582 -26.36 -9.68 14.26
N ALA A 583 -26.33 -8.80 13.26
CA ALA A 583 -26.95 -8.95 11.95
C ALA A 583 -25.95 -9.29 10.85
N ASN A 584 -24.64 -9.23 11.13
CA ASN A 584 -23.61 -9.72 10.21
C ASN A 584 -23.77 -11.23 10.08
N LEU A 585 -24.43 -11.64 9.01
CA LEU A 585 -24.38 -13.01 8.51
C LEU A 585 -23.02 -13.29 7.84
N ASN A 586 -21.91 -12.88 8.47
CA ASN A 586 -20.57 -13.14 7.99
C ASN A 586 -20.11 -14.50 8.52
N GLY A 587 -19.95 -15.47 7.63
CA GLY A 587 -19.55 -16.84 7.96
C GLY A 587 -20.70 -17.84 7.95
N ASP A 588 -20.50 -18.98 8.60
CA ASP A 588 -21.49 -20.08 8.65
C ASP A 588 -22.61 -19.72 9.63
N ASN A 589 -23.78 -19.38 9.08
CA ASN A 589 -24.96 -19.01 9.87
C ASN A 589 -25.91 -20.19 9.99
N ILE A 590 -26.18 -20.62 11.22
CA ILE A 590 -27.08 -21.73 11.52
C ILE A 590 -28.46 -21.17 11.88
N PHE A 591 -29.42 -21.35 10.98
CA PHE A 591 -30.82 -21.05 11.22
C PHE A 591 -31.54 -22.31 11.75
N ASN A 592 -31.84 -22.34 13.04
CA ASN A 592 -32.60 -23.44 13.65
C ASN A 592 -34.11 -23.28 13.41
N GLY A 593 -34.84 -24.40 13.32
CA GLY A 593 -36.29 -24.41 13.17
C GLY A 593 -36.79 -24.09 11.75
N THR A 594 -38.09 -23.78 11.63
CA THR A 594 -38.71 -23.40 10.36
C THR A 594 -38.47 -21.92 10.09
N ASN A 595 -37.69 -21.62 9.06
CA ASN A 595 -37.36 -20.26 8.65
C ASN A 595 -38.02 -19.95 7.31
N ILE A 596 -38.75 -18.83 7.22
CA ILE A 596 -39.46 -18.39 6.01
C ILE A 596 -38.70 -17.20 5.42
N PHE A 597 -38.18 -17.34 4.22
CA PHE A 597 -37.54 -16.25 3.48
C PHE A 597 -38.55 -15.60 2.53
N ASN A 598 -38.75 -14.29 2.68
CA ASN A 598 -39.71 -13.51 1.89
C ASN A 598 -39.23 -13.24 0.44
N LYS A 599 -38.03 -13.71 0.09
CA LYS A 599 -37.45 -13.70 -1.25
C LYS A 599 -36.77 -15.04 -1.52
N ALA A 600 -36.70 -15.41 -2.80
CA ALA A 600 -35.95 -16.57 -3.24
C ALA A 600 -34.46 -16.42 -2.88
N LEU A 601 -33.86 -17.49 -2.37
CA LEU A 601 -32.41 -17.59 -2.19
C LEU A 601 -31.74 -17.72 -3.57
N THR A 602 -30.70 -16.92 -3.82
CA THR A 602 -29.97 -16.92 -5.10
C THR A 602 -28.54 -17.39 -4.90
N SER A 603 -28.09 -18.39 -5.65
CA SER A 603 -26.67 -18.77 -5.74
C SER A 603 -26.11 -18.32 -7.09
N PRO A 604 -25.11 -17.41 -7.14
CA PRO A 604 -24.56 -16.92 -8.40
C PRO A 604 -23.58 -17.90 -9.06
N ILE A 605 -23.05 -18.86 -8.30
CA ILE A 605 -22.04 -19.83 -8.72
C ILE A 605 -22.60 -21.25 -8.68
N ASP A 606 -21.99 -22.14 -9.47
CA ASP A 606 -22.31 -23.56 -9.41
C ASP A 606 -21.76 -24.17 -8.11
N PRO A 607 -22.46 -25.15 -7.50
CA PRO A 607 -22.05 -25.78 -6.25
C PRO A 607 -20.74 -26.55 -6.43
N THR A 608 -19.84 -26.41 -5.48
CA THR A 608 -18.55 -27.12 -5.44
C THR A 608 -18.44 -28.08 -4.25
N ASN A 609 -19.24 -27.86 -3.19
CA ASN A 609 -19.35 -28.76 -2.04
C ASN A 609 -20.79 -29.29 -1.93
N ASP A 610 -20.95 -30.45 -1.29
CA ASP A 610 -22.24 -31.15 -1.15
C ASP A 610 -23.30 -30.34 -0.40
N ASN A 611 -22.88 -29.45 0.50
CA ASN A 611 -23.77 -28.60 1.30
C ASN A 611 -24.10 -27.26 0.64
N HIS A 612 -23.65 -27.02 -0.59
CA HIS A 612 -24.00 -25.81 -1.33
C HIS A 612 -25.44 -25.88 -1.85
N LEU A 613 -26.17 -24.76 -1.72
CA LEU A 613 -27.43 -24.56 -2.44
C LEU A 613 -27.17 -24.61 -3.95
N THR A 614 -27.92 -25.42 -4.67
CA THR A 614 -27.78 -25.59 -6.12
C THR A 614 -28.88 -24.83 -6.86
N ARG A 615 -28.53 -24.22 -8.00
CA ARG A 615 -29.56 -23.67 -8.90
C ARG A 615 -30.24 -24.81 -9.63
N LYS A 616 -31.53 -24.64 -9.94
CA LYS A 616 -32.27 -25.58 -10.79
C LYS A 616 -31.55 -25.86 -12.12
N TRP A 617 -30.92 -24.85 -12.71
CA TRP A 617 -30.11 -25.01 -13.92
C TRP A 617 -28.94 -25.99 -13.73
N TYR A 618 -28.23 -25.93 -12.60
CA TYR A 618 -27.12 -26.85 -12.34
C TYR A 618 -27.60 -28.29 -12.22
N VAL A 619 -28.69 -28.51 -11.48
CA VAL A 619 -29.33 -29.83 -11.33
C VAL A 619 -29.79 -30.37 -12.68
N ASP A 620 -30.38 -29.53 -13.52
CA ASP A 620 -30.92 -29.95 -14.82
C ASP A 620 -29.81 -30.17 -15.89
N TYR A 621 -28.73 -29.38 -15.89
CA TYR A 621 -27.82 -29.28 -17.05
C TYR A 621 -26.34 -29.64 -16.75
N GLY A 622 -25.86 -29.46 -15.51
CA GLY A 622 -24.45 -29.59 -15.12
C GLY A 622 -24.01 -31.00 -14.69
N GLY A 623 -24.94 -31.83 -14.19
CA GLY A 623 -24.64 -33.21 -13.74
C GLY A 623 -25.87 -34.11 -13.53
N GLY A 624 -27.06 -33.69 -13.95
CA GLY A 624 -28.32 -34.40 -13.67
C GLY A 624 -28.56 -35.69 -14.47
N ILE A 625 -29.36 -36.58 -13.88
CA ILE A 625 -29.96 -37.77 -14.52
C ILE A 625 -31.39 -37.45 -14.95
N LYS A 626 -31.73 -37.72 -16.21
CA LYS A 626 -33.09 -37.63 -16.74
C LYS A 626 -33.71 -39.00 -17.00
N ASN A 627 -34.75 -39.34 -16.24
CA ASN A 627 -35.56 -40.54 -16.48
C ASN A 627 -36.71 -40.22 -17.45
N LEU A 628 -36.77 -40.94 -18.57
CA LEU A 628 -37.74 -40.78 -19.65
C LEU A 628 -38.92 -41.76 -19.54
N GLY A 629 -38.89 -42.69 -18.59
CA GLY A 629 -39.94 -43.70 -18.41
C GLY A 629 -39.97 -44.73 -19.54
N THR A 630 -41.15 -45.32 -19.77
CA THR A 630 -41.36 -46.31 -20.84
C THR A 630 -41.62 -45.63 -22.18
N THR A 631 -40.79 -45.93 -23.19
CA THR A 631 -40.78 -45.21 -24.47
C THR A 631 -40.67 -46.16 -25.67
N GLY A 632 -41.40 -45.84 -26.75
CA GLY A 632 -41.16 -46.36 -28.10
C GLY A 632 -39.92 -45.70 -28.73
N SER A 633 -39.89 -45.58 -30.05
CA SER A 633 -38.83 -44.84 -30.76
C SER A 633 -38.71 -43.40 -30.25
N ILE A 634 -37.50 -42.98 -29.89
CA ILE A 634 -37.25 -41.70 -29.23
C ILE A 634 -35.97 -41.03 -29.74
N ASN A 635 -36.00 -39.71 -29.86
CA ASN A 635 -34.83 -38.88 -30.13
C ASN A 635 -34.46 -38.09 -28.87
N LEU A 636 -33.28 -38.34 -28.33
CA LEU A 636 -32.81 -37.74 -27.07
C LEU A 636 -32.38 -36.29 -27.28
N ASP A 637 -32.83 -35.35 -26.44
CA ASP A 637 -32.29 -34.00 -26.37
C ASP A 637 -31.14 -33.98 -25.36
N LEU A 638 -29.91 -34.09 -25.86
CA LEU A 638 -28.72 -34.15 -25.04
C LEU A 638 -28.43 -32.84 -24.30
N ARG A 639 -29.17 -31.75 -24.50
CA ARG A 639 -29.02 -30.57 -23.63
C ARG A 639 -29.57 -30.86 -22.24
N GLN A 640 -30.66 -31.62 -22.14
CA GLN A 640 -31.53 -31.71 -20.95
C GLN A 640 -30.96 -32.49 -19.76
N ALA A 641 -29.87 -33.23 -19.94
CA ALA A 641 -29.15 -33.96 -18.89
C ALA A 641 -27.79 -34.43 -19.44
N GLN A 642 -26.93 -34.93 -18.56
CA GLN A 642 -25.76 -35.72 -18.97
C GLN A 642 -26.12 -37.20 -19.07
N HIS A 643 -26.91 -37.69 -18.12
CA HIS A 643 -27.30 -39.10 -18.03
C HIS A 643 -28.78 -39.25 -18.35
N PHE A 644 -29.12 -40.26 -19.15
CA PHE A 644 -30.50 -40.56 -19.54
C PHE A 644 -30.84 -41.99 -19.12
N ILE A 645 -32.05 -42.19 -18.59
CA ILE A 645 -32.60 -43.52 -18.29
C ILE A 645 -33.92 -43.66 -19.04
N LEU A 646 -34.12 -44.77 -19.75
CA LEU A 646 -35.38 -45.07 -20.45
C LEU A 646 -35.70 -46.57 -20.40
N THR A 647 -36.95 -46.93 -20.63
CA THR A 647 -37.40 -48.33 -20.74
C THR A 647 -37.96 -48.57 -22.14
N ALA A 648 -37.34 -49.47 -22.91
CA ALA A 648 -37.67 -49.68 -24.31
C ALA A 648 -38.86 -50.63 -24.52
N ASN A 649 -39.83 -50.19 -25.33
CA ASN A 649 -40.89 -51.04 -25.86
C ASN A 649 -40.44 -51.80 -27.10
N ALA A 650 -41.17 -52.86 -27.48
CA ALA A 650 -40.88 -53.64 -28.68
C ALA A 650 -40.79 -52.73 -29.92
N GLY A 651 -39.66 -52.81 -30.64
CA GLY A 651 -39.44 -52.03 -31.86
C GLY A 651 -38.84 -50.63 -31.65
N THR A 652 -38.34 -50.30 -30.45
CA THR A 652 -37.79 -48.97 -30.16
C THR A 652 -36.53 -48.68 -30.99
N SER A 653 -36.50 -47.53 -31.67
CA SER A 653 -35.27 -46.95 -32.23
C SER A 653 -34.84 -45.71 -31.46
N ILE A 654 -33.55 -45.54 -31.19
CA ILE A 654 -33.02 -44.44 -30.37
C ILE A 654 -32.17 -43.52 -31.24
N GLY A 655 -32.49 -42.23 -31.28
CA GLY A 655 -31.71 -41.21 -31.99
C GLY A 655 -31.44 -40.00 -31.10
N ILE A 656 -31.00 -38.90 -31.71
CA ILE A 656 -30.71 -37.63 -31.02
C ILE A 656 -31.52 -36.52 -31.69
N ALA A 657 -32.28 -35.78 -30.88
CA ALA A 657 -33.02 -34.59 -31.31
C ALA A 657 -32.13 -33.35 -31.29
N ASN A 658 -31.30 -33.20 -30.25
CA ASN A 658 -30.40 -32.06 -30.09
C ASN A 658 -29.04 -32.52 -29.54
N PHE A 659 -27.96 -32.10 -30.21
CA PHE A 659 -26.59 -32.60 -30.04
C PHE A 659 -25.90 -32.23 -28.71
N GLY A 660 -26.39 -31.22 -27.98
CA GLY A 660 -25.86 -30.84 -26.66
C GLY A 660 -24.49 -30.13 -26.67
N GLY A 661 -23.68 -30.28 -27.71
CA GLY A 661 -22.40 -29.59 -27.90
C GLY A 661 -21.20 -30.54 -28.04
N VAL A 662 -20.11 -30.05 -28.64
CA VAL A 662 -18.86 -30.81 -28.79
C VAL A 662 -18.23 -31.05 -27.41
N GLY A 663 -17.76 -32.27 -27.16
CA GLY A 663 -17.17 -32.67 -25.87
C GLY A 663 -18.18 -33.13 -24.83
N LYS A 664 -19.49 -32.98 -25.08
CA LYS A 664 -20.52 -33.49 -24.18
C LYS A 664 -20.42 -35.02 -24.08
N SER A 665 -20.53 -35.53 -22.86
CA SER A 665 -20.51 -36.96 -22.58
C SER A 665 -21.46 -37.31 -21.45
N GLY A 666 -21.75 -38.60 -21.32
CA GLY A 666 -22.61 -39.12 -20.27
C GLY A 666 -23.03 -40.54 -20.60
N THR A 667 -24.12 -40.98 -19.97
CA THR A 667 -24.64 -42.35 -20.15
C THR A 667 -26.08 -42.35 -20.62
N ILE A 668 -26.44 -43.38 -21.37
CA ILE A 668 -27.82 -43.72 -21.72
C ILE A 668 -28.06 -45.12 -21.21
N THR A 669 -28.82 -45.25 -20.14
CA THR A 669 -29.26 -46.52 -19.57
C THR A 669 -30.62 -46.88 -20.13
N ILE A 670 -30.73 -48.07 -20.72
CA ILE A 670 -31.91 -48.57 -21.40
C ILE A 670 -32.34 -49.87 -20.73
N ASN A 671 -33.48 -49.85 -20.06
CA ASN A 671 -34.16 -51.06 -19.59
C ASN A 671 -34.87 -51.73 -20.77
N ASN A 672 -34.94 -53.06 -20.76
CA ASN A 672 -35.46 -53.88 -21.86
C ASN A 672 -34.78 -53.62 -23.21
N CYS A 673 -33.45 -53.47 -23.20
CA CYS A 673 -32.65 -53.13 -24.38
C CYS A 673 -32.75 -54.18 -25.51
N GLN A 674 -33.16 -55.42 -25.21
CA GLN A 674 -33.49 -56.43 -26.23
C GLN A 674 -34.58 -55.97 -27.22
N ASN A 675 -35.40 -54.99 -26.83
CA ASN A 675 -36.46 -54.43 -27.65
C ASN A 675 -35.98 -53.32 -28.60
N VAL A 676 -34.71 -52.89 -28.50
CA VAL A 676 -34.14 -51.85 -29.35
C VAL A 676 -33.74 -52.42 -30.71
N VAL A 677 -34.30 -51.87 -31.78
CA VAL A 677 -34.07 -52.35 -33.16
C VAL A 677 -33.04 -51.51 -33.92
N ALA A 678 -32.77 -50.28 -33.49
CA ALA A 678 -31.80 -49.40 -34.13
C ALA A 678 -31.32 -48.27 -33.22
N PHE A 679 -30.04 -47.90 -33.39
CA PHE A 679 -29.52 -46.60 -32.98
C PHE A 679 -29.38 -45.74 -34.25
N ASN A 680 -30.25 -44.75 -34.39
CA ASN A 680 -30.32 -43.90 -35.57
C ASN A 680 -29.15 -42.90 -35.58
N ALA A 681 -28.77 -42.44 -36.78
CA ALA A 681 -27.81 -41.35 -36.92
C ALA A 681 -28.24 -40.17 -36.02
N PRO A 682 -27.30 -39.52 -35.30
CA PRO A 682 -25.84 -39.47 -35.52
C PRO A 682 -25.02 -40.48 -34.69
N PHE A 683 -25.65 -41.49 -34.08
CA PHE A 683 -24.95 -42.48 -33.27
C PHE A 683 -24.00 -43.36 -34.10
N LYS A 684 -22.76 -43.56 -33.58
CA LYS A 684 -21.73 -44.41 -34.18
C LYS A 684 -21.04 -45.24 -33.11
N PHE A 685 -21.29 -46.54 -33.11
CA PHE A 685 -20.57 -47.44 -32.22
C PHE A 685 -19.07 -47.47 -32.55
N ARG A 686 -18.23 -47.58 -31.52
CA ARG A 686 -16.79 -47.83 -31.72
C ARG A 686 -16.54 -49.22 -32.32
N ILE A 687 -17.32 -50.21 -31.87
CA ILE A 687 -17.31 -51.60 -32.32
C ILE A 687 -18.77 -52.03 -32.43
N ALA A 688 -19.17 -52.68 -33.52
CA ALA A 688 -20.55 -53.13 -33.73
C ALA A 688 -21.04 -53.96 -32.54
N GLN A 689 -22.26 -53.67 -32.08
CA GLN A 689 -22.86 -54.32 -30.90
C GLN A 689 -24.03 -55.22 -31.33
N SER A 690 -24.20 -56.34 -30.63
CA SER A 690 -25.33 -57.26 -30.82
C SER A 690 -25.65 -58.01 -29.52
N GLY A 691 -26.77 -58.74 -29.51
CA GLY A 691 -27.18 -59.57 -28.37
C GLY A 691 -27.59 -58.76 -27.15
N PHE A 692 -28.44 -57.74 -27.33
CA PHE A 692 -28.90 -56.93 -26.21
C PHE A 692 -29.86 -57.70 -25.30
N SER A 693 -29.72 -57.56 -23.97
CA SER A 693 -30.55 -58.26 -22.98
C SER A 693 -30.80 -57.41 -21.73
N SER A 694 -32.04 -57.38 -21.22
CA SER A 694 -32.40 -56.73 -19.97
C SER A 694 -32.01 -55.23 -19.94
N THR A 695 -31.33 -54.74 -18.91
CA THR A 695 -30.86 -53.36 -18.80
C THR A 695 -29.43 -53.22 -19.28
N GLU A 696 -29.19 -52.24 -20.15
CA GLU A 696 -27.87 -51.92 -20.66
C GLU A 696 -27.55 -50.45 -20.53
N THR A 697 -26.27 -50.13 -20.33
CA THR A 697 -25.80 -48.75 -20.29
C THR A 697 -24.81 -48.49 -21.41
N PHE A 698 -24.97 -47.35 -22.06
CA PHE A 698 -24.10 -46.90 -23.13
C PHE A 698 -23.48 -45.56 -22.74
N ALA A 699 -22.16 -45.50 -22.69
CA ALA A 699 -21.45 -44.24 -22.64
C ALA A 699 -21.49 -43.58 -24.02
N TYR A 700 -21.79 -42.28 -24.07
CA TYR A 700 -21.75 -41.50 -25.29
C TYR A 700 -20.73 -40.35 -25.19
N PHE A 701 -20.12 -40.01 -26.32
CA PHE A 701 -19.25 -38.84 -26.46
C PHE A 701 -19.56 -38.10 -27.77
N CYS A 702 -19.92 -36.83 -27.65
CA CYS A 702 -20.31 -35.94 -28.73
C CYS A 702 -19.06 -35.36 -29.42
N ILE A 703 -18.68 -35.90 -30.59
CA ILE A 703 -17.54 -35.39 -31.38
C ILE A 703 -17.98 -34.26 -32.30
N ALA A 704 -19.09 -34.45 -33.02
CA ALA A 704 -19.70 -33.46 -33.90
C ALA A 704 -21.20 -33.75 -34.05
N SER A 705 -22.00 -32.79 -34.55
CA SER A 705 -23.46 -32.93 -34.65
C SER A 705 -23.92 -34.16 -35.45
N ASN A 706 -23.09 -34.66 -36.36
CA ASN A 706 -23.31 -35.86 -37.16
C ASN A 706 -22.49 -37.09 -36.69
N ASN A 707 -21.84 -37.00 -35.52
CA ASN A 707 -20.92 -38.02 -35.01
C ASN A 707 -20.94 -38.06 -33.48
N VAL A 708 -21.79 -38.94 -32.93
CA VAL A 708 -21.82 -39.25 -31.50
C VAL A 708 -21.33 -40.67 -31.29
N ARG A 709 -20.19 -40.82 -30.63
CA ARG A 709 -19.61 -42.14 -30.34
C ARG A 709 -20.37 -42.79 -29.21
N LEU A 710 -20.75 -44.06 -29.41
CA LEU A 710 -21.32 -44.91 -28.37
C LEU A 710 -20.36 -46.06 -28.05
N VAL A 711 -20.29 -46.37 -26.77
CA VAL A 711 -19.62 -47.56 -26.23
C VAL A 711 -20.56 -48.21 -25.23
N ARG A 712 -20.83 -49.51 -25.41
CA ARG A 712 -21.53 -50.32 -24.42
C ARG A 712 -20.58 -50.51 -23.22
N THR A 713 -21.03 -50.15 -22.03
CA THR A 713 -20.22 -50.20 -20.79
C THR A 713 -20.47 -51.47 -20.01
#